data_AF-A0A7J6LHX7-F1
#
_entry.id   AF-A0A7J6LHX7-F1
#
_cell.length_a   1.000
_cell.length_b   1.000
_cell.length_c   1.000
_cell.angle_alpha   90.00
_cell.angle_beta   90.00
_cell.angle_gamma   90.00
#
_symmetry.space_group_name_H-M   'P 1'
#
loop_
_entity.id
_entity.type
_entity.pdbx_description
1 polymer ?
#
loop_
_entity_poly.entity_id
_entity_poly.type
_entity_poly.pdbx_seq_one_letter_code
_entity_poly.pdbx_strand_id
1 'polypeptide(L)'
;MPYEAPHLKIFEGDINPVVLVVGDPFRAEIVATKFCDNFKELSFNREYRSYNVEFEGTKLSICSHGIGGPGAMLCFEELIKCGAKVIIRLGTCGSLKPDTIKTGDLVVSTGAAREDGVTQYLVPSGFPAVADINIALALYNTAKSLGIDNCHLGISLSSALFYPGPCEDSTMLKNATAGALSIEMENAPLFAVASVRSIRAAAIGTVDGSPLRWDEGDYDPHGDACKKGKELMFTVGLAVAKQLALGQYGLTNAEVTDLRDENKCLELAYDKWEDDLYHAVTTIRSKVRNFTVDAPNLSGETLRKNALELEHRITRYKSQQKVDFDSITAEEERLGGLLENATKRFSKWQQSVFLAGSPKKYDPAAYQSKSEDPRLEEIRRAIMKIADQVAREGGRTGGWSVADHDAFLKVVNGRQHQWSGTELLRDNEIIDRIVWKLPSQLGREEVEEHIRWWYRHNELEADKRALMEQYKERKDVWQKKRGAAEEADFQAERRAADKRKAAEEAARLDRKRLIEQWKKEKEEAQVREQAAAADRPTTADVTQAEIERRRRNRQRIVAYREEKLRREEEDRKLNRQREAVARRCRSMERTKFEQRNAEVIRRMTRVRSQREVMEIKTERKERKVAWIAAQLSAPYDSVVSRLYETTASQKGRVKAREVEEKEQEELLEREREKS
;
A
#
# COMPACT_ATOMS: atom_id res chain seq x y z
N MET A 1 -20.77 30.02 20.38
CA MET A 1 -21.78 28.97 20.18
C MET A 1 -21.02 27.74 19.71
N PRO A 2 -21.18 26.57 20.35
CA PRO A 2 -20.57 25.34 19.85
C PRO A 2 -21.03 25.08 18.41
N TYR A 3 -20.16 24.53 17.57
CA TYR A 3 -20.53 24.20 16.19
C TYR A 3 -21.69 23.20 16.19
N GLU A 4 -22.78 23.52 15.49
CA GLU A 4 -23.87 22.57 15.21
C GLU A 4 -23.66 22.03 13.79
N ALA A 5 -23.55 20.72 13.67
CA ALA A 5 -23.47 20.01 12.40
C ALA A 5 -24.78 20.22 11.61
N PRO A 6 -24.76 20.90 10.46
CA PRO A 6 -25.99 21.27 9.75
C PRO A 6 -26.87 20.08 9.34
N HIS A 7 -26.25 18.94 9.01
CA HIS A 7 -26.96 17.76 8.51
C HIS A 7 -27.12 16.68 9.58
N LEU A 8 -26.10 16.46 10.41
CA LEU A 8 -26.21 15.49 11.51
C LEU A 8 -27.10 16.00 12.66
N LYS A 9 -27.25 17.32 12.81
CA LYS A 9 -28.00 17.96 13.92
C LYS A 9 -27.48 17.55 15.31
N ILE A 10 -26.16 17.46 15.41
CA ILE A 10 -25.42 17.23 16.66
C ILE A 10 -24.45 18.40 16.87
N PHE A 11 -24.11 18.67 18.12
CA PHE A 11 -23.18 19.72 18.49
C PHE A 11 -21.75 19.18 18.66
N GLU A 12 -20.77 20.07 18.55
CA GLU A 12 -19.40 19.79 18.96
C GLU A 12 -19.35 19.33 20.41
N GLY A 13 -18.76 18.16 20.65
CA GLY A 13 -18.69 17.52 21.96
C GLY A 13 -19.85 16.56 22.28
N ASP A 14 -20.87 16.44 21.44
CA ASP A 14 -21.97 15.49 21.67
C ASP A 14 -21.54 14.03 21.47
N ILE A 15 -20.50 13.78 20.66
CA ILE A 15 -20.04 12.43 20.30
C ILE A 15 -18.74 12.04 20.99
N ASN A 16 -18.51 10.74 21.11
CA ASN A 16 -17.27 10.16 21.60
C ASN A 16 -16.20 10.14 20.49
N PRO A 17 -14.90 10.12 20.84
CA PRO A 17 -13.81 10.17 19.86
C PRO A 17 -13.75 8.98 18.88
N VAL A 18 -14.27 7.81 19.28
CA VAL A 18 -14.34 6.61 18.44
C VAL A 18 -15.77 6.43 17.94
N VAL A 19 -15.93 6.54 16.62
CA VAL A 19 -17.24 6.50 15.97
C VAL A 19 -17.32 5.31 15.01
N LEU A 20 -18.36 4.50 15.17
CA LEU A 20 -18.73 3.45 14.23
C LEU A 20 -19.74 4.02 13.24
N VAL A 21 -19.51 3.83 11.95
CA VAL A 21 -20.40 4.36 10.91
C VAL A 21 -20.98 3.24 10.05
N VAL A 22 -22.25 3.37 9.70
CA VAL A 22 -23.00 2.39 8.89
C VAL A 22 -23.77 3.09 7.78
N GLY A 23 -24.08 2.41 6.67
CA GLY A 23 -24.86 3.04 5.60
C GLY A 23 -26.31 3.29 6.00
N ASP A 24 -26.96 2.25 6.51
CA ASP A 24 -28.41 2.22 6.79
C ASP A 24 -28.74 2.78 8.19
N PRO A 25 -29.63 3.78 8.32
CA PRO A 25 -30.11 4.31 9.60
C PRO A 25 -30.66 3.25 10.56
N PHE A 26 -31.37 2.24 10.04
CA PHE A 26 -31.92 1.17 10.87
C PHE A 26 -30.84 0.19 11.31
N ARG A 27 -29.74 0.11 10.56
CA ARG A 27 -28.55 -0.62 11.03
C ARG A 27 -27.90 0.09 12.21
N ALA A 28 -27.87 1.42 12.23
CA ALA A 28 -27.32 2.18 13.36
C ALA A 28 -28.13 1.88 14.63
N GLU A 29 -29.47 1.88 14.51
CA GLU A 29 -30.38 1.50 15.59
C GLU A 29 -30.15 0.04 16.03
N ILE A 30 -30.04 -0.92 15.11
CA ILE A 30 -29.79 -2.33 15.45
C ILE A 30 -28.50 -2.49 16.25
N VAL A 31 -27.39 -1.85 15.83
CA VAL A 31 -26.12 -1.94 16.56
C VAL A 31 -26.26 -1.29 17.94
N ALA A 32 -26.88 -0.12 18.03
CA ALA A 32 -27.05 0.59 19.30
C ALA A 32 -27.95 -0.16 20.28
N THR A 33 -29.05 -0.76 19.82
CA THR A 33 -30.09 -1.32 20.69
C THR A 33 -29.90 -2.80 21.00
N LYS A 34 -29.26 -3.57 20.12
CA LYS A 34 -29.11 -5.04 20.28
C LYS A 34 -27.70 -5.48 20.67
N PHE A 35 -26.69 -4.68 20.37
CA PHE A 35 -25.28 -5.06 20.60
C PHE A 35 -24.59 -4.26 21.69
N CYS A 36 -25.20 -3.18 22.19
CA CYS A 36 -24.62 -2.32 23.23
C CYS A 36 -25.42 -2.41 24.53
N ASP A 37 -24.77 -2.13 25.66
CA ASP A 37 -25.34 -2.22 27.00
C ASP A 37 -26.34 -1.09 27.27
N ASN A 38 -26.00 0.11 26.80
CA ASN A 38 -26.81 1.30 26.96
C ASN A 38 -26.69 2.20 25.72
N PHE A 39 -27.72 2.98 25.44
CA PHE A 39 -27.71 3.88 24.29
C PHE A 39 -28.54 5.15 24.54
N LYS A 40 -28.14 6.22 23.87
CA LYS A 40 -28.87 7.49 23.78
C LYS A 40 -28.87 7.94 22.33
N GLU A 41 -30.05 8.02 21.73
CA GLU A 41 -30.21 8.66 20.42
C GLU A 41 -29.94 10.16 20.57
N LEU A 42 -29.07 10.69 19.69
CA LEU A 42 -28.71 12.11 19.67
C LEU A 42 -29.59 12.87 18.70
N SER A 43 -29.73 12.33 17.49
CA SER A 43 -30.43 12.96 16.38
C SER A 43 -30.78 11.93 15.31
N PHE A 44 -31.87 12.21 14.59
CA PHE A 44 -32.20 11.58 13.33
C PHE A 44 -32.65 12.64 12.33
N ASN A 45 -31.78 12.99 11.40
CA ASN A 45 -32.08 13.96 10.35
C ASN A 45 -31.62 13.42 8.99
N ARG A 46 -32.54 13.39 8.01
CA ARG A 46 -32.32 12.76 6.70
C ARG A 46 -31.92 11.28 6.86
N GLU A 47 -30.87 10.83 6.18
CA GLU A 47 -30.27 9.51 6.34
C GLU A 47 -29.29 9.39 7.53
N TYR A 48 -29.12 10.44 8.34
CA TYR A 48 -28.14 10.49 9.42
C TYR A 48 -28.81 10.30 10.77
N ARG A 49 -28.61 9.12 11.36
CA ARG A 49 -29.11 8.73 12.68
C ARG A 49 -27.94 8.43 13.58
N SER A 50 -27.82 9.19 14.68
CA SER A 50 -26.65 9.19 15.54
C SER A 50 -27.00 8.76 16.97
N TYR A 51 -26.12 7.97 17.56
CA TYR A 51 -26.24 7.45 18.92
C TYR A 51 -24.93 7.62 19.68
N ASN A 52 -25.05 7.88 20.98
CA ASN A 52 -24.02 7.50 21.93
C ASN A 52 -24.38 6.17 22.56
N VAL A 53 -23.41 5.28 22.69
CA VAL A 53 -23.60 3.94 23.23
C VAL A 53 -22.54 3.60 24.26
N GLU A 54 -22.86 2.64 25.12
CA GLU A 54 -21.93 2.00 26.03
C GLU A 54 -21.82 0.52 25.65
N PHE A 55 -20.60 0.06 25.35
CA PHE A 55 -20.33 -1.33 24.99
C PHE A 55 -19.25 -1.89 25.92
N GLU A 56 -19.62 -2.88 26.72
CA GLU A 56 -18.81 -3.47 27.78
C GLU A 56 -18.12 -2.40 28.65
N GLY A 57 -18.91 -1.42 29.11
CA GLY A 57 -18.46 -0.28 29.94
C GLY A 57 -17.71 0.82 29.19
N THR A 58 -17.58 0.74 27.87
CA THR A 58 -16.81 1.69 27.05
C THR A 58 -17.73 2.58 26.21
N LYS A 59 -17.56 3.90 26.31
CA LYS A 59 -18.37 4.88 25.57
C LYS A 59 -17.90 5.01 24.12
N LEU A 60 -18.83 4.82 23.19
CA LEU A 60 -18.62 4.91 21.75
C LEU A 60 -19.75 5.74 21.11
N SER A 61 -19.59 6.13 19.85
CA SER A 61 -20.69 6.71 19.07
C SER A 61 -20.96 5.90 17.81
N ILE A 62 -22.21 5.91 17.36
CA ILE A 62 -22.65 5.24 16.14
C ILE A 62 -23.37 6.28 15.27
N CYS A 63 -23.11 6.31 13.97
CA CYS A 63 -23.81 7.20 13.05
C CYS A 63 -24.10 6.52 11.71
N SER A 64 -25.31 6.66 11.18
CA SER A 64 -25.54 6.31 9.77
C SER A 64 -25.04 7.40 8.83
N HIS A 65 -24.58 7.01 7.63
CA HIS A 65 -23.98 7.92 6.66
C HIS A 65 -24.67 7.90 5.28
N GLY A 66 -25.70 7.08 5.09
CA GLY A 66 -26.41 6.95 3.81
C GLY A 66 -25.69 6.13 2.75
N ILE A 67 -26.21 6.18 1.53
CA ILE A 67 -25.66 5.50 0.36
C ILE A 67 -24.94 6.54 -0.52
N GLY A 68 -23.74 6.18 -0.97
CA GLY A 68 -22.93 6.93 -1.91
C GLY A 68 -21.87 7.82 -1.26
N GLY A 69 -20.77 8.00 -1.99
CA GLY A 69 -19.62 8.76 -1.54
C GLY A 69 -19.91 10.21 -1.13
N PRO A 70 -20.66 11.02 -1.91
CA PRO A 70 -20.92 12.42 -1.55
C PRO A 70 -21.63 12.61 -0.21
N GLY A 71 -22.72 11.87 0.04
CA GLY A 71 -23.49 11.97 1.28
C GLY A 71 -22.72 11.43 2.49
N ALA A 72 -21.95 10.35 2.30
CA ALA A 72 -21.11 9.79 3.35
C ALA A 72 -19.93 10.70 3.69
N MET A 73 -19.27 11.28 2.69
CA MET A 73 -18.16 12.24 2.86
C MET A 73 -18.59 13.45 3.70
N LEU A 74 -19.80 13.95 3.47
CA LEU A 74 -20.41 15.01 4.27
C LEU A 74 -20.56 14.58 5.73
N CYS A 75 -21.12 13.40 5.99
CA CYS A 75 -21.27 12.85 7.34
C CYS A 75 -19.90 12.73 8.05
N PHE A 76 -18.88 12.23 7.37
CA PHE A 76 -17.55 12.08 7.95
C PHE A 76 -16.92 13.43 8.33
N GLU A 77 -17.03 14.44 7.46
CA GLU A 77 -16.55 15.80 7.75
C GLU A 77 -17.26 16.42 8.96
N GLU A 78 -18.58 16.26 9.08
CA GLU A 78 -19.33 16.76 10.23
C GLU A 78 -19.01 16.01 11.52
N LEU A 79 -18.86 14.68 11.48
CA LEU A 79 -18.41 13.88 12.64
C LEU A 79 -17.02 14.32 13.12
N ILE A 80 -16.08 14.58 12.20
CA ILE A 80 -14.73 15.05 12.56
C ILE A 80 -14.80 16.41 13.26
N LYS A 81 -15.59 17.34 12.72
CA LYS A 81 -15.82 18.66 13.34
C LYS A 81 -16.48 18.55 14.71
N CYS A 82 -17.33 17.54 14.92
CA CYS A 82 -18.00 17.31 16.20
C CYS A 82 -17.14 16.54 17.21
N GLY A 83 -15.93 16.09 16.85
CA GLY A 83 -14.96 15.52 17.77
C GLY A 83 -14.43 14.13 17.44
N ALA A 84 -14.86 13.52 16.32
CA ALA A 84 -14.38 12.20 15.93
C ALA A 84 -12.86 12.19 15.67
N LYS A 85 -12.15 11.21 16.25
CA LYS A 85 -10.71 10.97 16.06
C LYS A 85 -10.44 9.63 15.35
N VAL A 86 -11.39 8.71 15.45
CA VAL A 86 -11.35 7.41 14.78
C VAL A 86 -12.72 7.11 14.20
N ILE A 87 -12.77 6.71 12.92
CA ILE A 87 -14.00 6.29 12.26
C ILE A 87 -13.84 4.85 11.73
N ILE A 88 -14.70 3.93 12.16
CA ILE A 88 -14.73 2.55 11.66
C ILE A 88 -16.04 2.33 10.91
N ARG A 89 -15.95 2.05 9.61
CA ARG A 89 -17.12 1.72 8.79
C ARG A 89 -17.48 0.24 8.89
N LEU A 90 -18.74 -0.05 9.20
CA LEU A 90 -19.35 -1.38 9.20
C LEU A 90 -20.38 -1.49 8.06
N GLY A 91 -19.91 -1.92 6.89
CA GLY A 91 -20.64 -1.87 5.63
C GLY A 91 -21.16 -3.23 5.12
N THR A 92 -21.85 -3.20 3.99
CA THR A 92 -22.01 -4.37 3.12
C THR A 92 -21.21 -4.14 1.83
N CYS A 93 -20.85 -5.21 1.14
CA CYS A 93 -20.09 -5.14 -0.10
C CYS A 93 -20.41 -6.31 -1.04
N GLY A 94 -20.19 -6.13 -2.34
CA GLY A 94 -20.19 -7.21 -3.31
C GLY A 94 -18.81 -7.86 -3.42
N SER A 95 -18.77 -9.16 -3.69
CA SER A 95 -17.54 -9.91 -3.97
C SER A 95 -17.09 -9.66 -5.42
N LEU A 96 -15.80 -9.33 -5.60
CA LEU A 96 -15.13 -9.34 -6.91
C LEU A 96 -14.33 -10.62 -7.13
N LYS A 97 -14.42 -11.58 -6.20
CA LYS A 97 -13.80 -12.90 -6.24
C LYS A 97 -14.83 -13.99 -5.91
N PRO A 98 -15.91 -14.12 -6.71
CA PRO A 98 -17.05 -14.96 -6.36
C PRO A 98 -16.71 -16.44 -6.22
N ASP A 99 -15.58 -16.91 -6.76
CA ASP A 99 -15.12 -18.30 -6.55
C ASP A 99 -14.64 -18.57 -5.13
N THR A 100 -14.05 -17.57 -4.46
CA THR A 100 -13.37 -17.74 -3.17
C THR A 100 -13.99 -16.94 -2.02
N ILE A 101 -14.70 -15.85 -2.32
CA ILE A 101 -15.34 -14.96 -1.34
C ILE A 101 -16.85 -15.01 -1.56
N LYS A 102 -17.58 -15.51 -0.57
CA LYS A 102 -19.03 -15.83 -0.66
C LYS A 102 -19.88 -14.91 0.20
N THR A 103 -21.18 -14.85 -0.09
CA THR A 103 -22.17 -14.15 0.74
C THR A 103 -22.07 -14.56 2.21
N GLY A 104 -22.01 -13.57 3.10
CA GLY A 104 -21.81 -13.75 4.54
C GLY A 104 -20.35 -13.71 5.00
N ASP A 105 -19.38 -13.84 4.08
CA ASP A 105 -17.96 -13.62 4.41
C ASP A 105 -17.70 -12.15 4.79
N LEU A 106 -16.60 -11.91 5.50
CA LEU A 106 -16.15 -10.57 5.88
C LEU A 106 -14.96 -10.14 5.03
N VAL A 107 -14.90 -8.85 4.67
CA VAL A 107 -13.77 -8.24 3.98
C VAL A 107 -13.34 -7.00 4.74
N VAL A 108 -12.12 -7.01 5.26
CA VAL A 108 -11.46 -5.83 5.82
C VAL A 108 -10.69 -5.11 4.71
N SER A 109 -10.97 -3.83 4.52
CA SER A 109 -10.33 -3.04 3.45
C SER A 109 -9.01 -2.43 3.95
N THR A 110 -7.89 -2.74 3.28
CA THR A 110 -6.59 -2.07 3.50
C THR A 110 -6.47 -0.76 2.73
N GLY A 111 -7.27 -0.63 1.67
CA GLY A 111 -7.43 0.58 0.87
C GLY A 111 -8.59 0.41 -0.10
N ALA A 112 -8.90 1.48 -0.83
CA ALA A 112 -10.00 1.49 -1.77
C ALA A 112 -9.61 2.18 -3.10
N ALA A 113 -10.00 1.58 -4.22
CA ALA A 113 -9.93 2.25 -5.52
C ALA A 113 -11.02 3.34 -5.59
N ARG A 114 -10.64 4.50 -6.13
CA ARG A 114 -11.42 5.75 -6.10
C ARG A 114 -12.26 5.93 -7.36
N GLU A 115 -13.37 5.21 -7.47
CA GLU A 115 -14.42 5.44 -8.49
C GLU A 115 -15.68 6.06 -7.85
N ASP A 116 -15.49 6.79 -6.74
CA ASP A 116 -16.56 7.34 -5.89
C ASP A 116 -17.21 8.64 -6.41
N GLY A 117 -16.64 9.22 -7.47
CA GLY A 117 -17.14 10.45 -8.12
C GLY A 117 -16.96 11.75 -7.31
N VAL A 118 -16.34 11.70 -6.12
CA VAL A 118 -16.23 12.87 -5.22
C VAL A 118 -14.81 13.15 -4.74
N THR A 119 -14.00 12.13 -4.47
CA THR A 119 -12.66 12.33 -3.88
C THR A 119 -11.68 12.98 -4.85
N GLN A 120 -11.95 12.92 -6.16
CA GLN A 120 -11.18 13.65 -7.18
C GLN A 120 -11.19 15.17 -6.99
N TYR A 121 -12.19 15.72 -6.29
CA TYR A 121 -12.25 17.13 -5.93
C TYR A 121 -11.56 17.44 -4.59
N LEU A 122 -11.30 16.41 -3.77
CA LEU A 122 -10.69 16.55 -2.44
C LEU A 122 -9.17 16.38 -2.48
N VAL A 123 -8.68 15.41 -3.26
CA VAL A 123 -7.25 15.05 -3.32
C VAL A 123 -6.80 14.81 -4.76
N PRO A 124 -5.52 15.06 -5.11
CA PRO A 124 -5.04 14.95 -6.47
C PRO A 124 -5.21 13.54 -7.05
N SER A 125 -5.19 13.45 -8.38
CA SER A 125 -5.17 12.18 -9.09
C SER A 125 -3.96 11.34 -8.64
N GLY A 126 -4.18 10.05 -8.43
CA GLY A 126 -3.16 9.12 -7.91
C GLY A 126 -2.95 9.15 -6.39
N PHE A 127 -3.57 10.08 -5.65
CA PHE A 127 -3.53 10.04 -4.18
C PHE A 127 -4.23 8.77 -3.66
N PRO A 128 -3.59 7.98 -2.79
CA PRO A 128 -4.15 6.70 -2.36
C PRO A 128 -5.24 6.89 -1.30
N ALA A 129 -6.35 6.15 -1.43
CA ALA A 129 -7.32 6.02 -0.36
C ALA A 129 -6.98 4.75 0.45
N VAL A 130 -6.28 4.93 1.57
CA VAL A 130 -5.77 3.83 2.42
C VAL A 130 -6.38 3.89 3.82
N ALA A 131 -6.66 2.71 4.38
CA ALA A 131 -7.07 2.60 5.77
C ALA A 131 -5.86 2.81 6.71
N ASP A 132 -6.14 3.17 7.96
CA ASP A 132 -5.17 2.99 9.04
C ASP A 132 -4.85 1.50 9.17
N ILE A 133 -3.61 1.15 8.87
CA ILE A 133 -3.19 -0.26 8.79
C ILE A 133 -3.28 -0.97 10.15
N ASN A 134 -3.09 -0.26 11.26
CA ASN A 134 -3.16 -0.86 12.59
C ASN A 134 -4.61 -1.23 12.94
N ILE A 135 -5.56 -0.36 12.61
CA ILE A 135 -6.99 -0.64 12.82
C ILE A 135 -7.48 -1.74 11.87
N ALA A 136 -7.05 -1.72 10.61
CA ALA A 136 -7.39 -2.78 9.65
C ALA A 136 -6.88 -4.16 10.12
N LEU A 137 -5.62 -4.24 10.58
CA LEU A 137 -5.08 -5.47 11.13
C LEU A 137 -5.77 -5.88 12.44
N ALA A 138 -6.15 -4.92 13.30
CA ALA A 138 -6.94 -5.20 14.49
C ALA A 138 -8.29 -5.85 14.14
N LEU A 139 -9.04 -5.29 13.18
CA LEU A 139 -10.30 -5.87 12.69
C LEU A 139 -10.10 -7.30 12.18
N TYR A 140 -9.09 -7.52 11.33
CA TYR A 140 -8.80 -8.84 10.78
C TYR A 140 -8.39 -9.85 11.85
N ASN A 141 -7.47 -9.48 12.75
CA ASN A 141 -6.99 -10.36 13.81
C ASN A 141 -8.06 -10.65 14.85
N THR A 142 -8.88 -9.67 15.22
CA THR A 142 -10.03 -9.87 16.12
C THR A 142 -11.02 -10.84 15.50
N ALA A 143 -11.34 -10.70 14.20
CA ALA A 143 -12.19 -11.67 13.50
C ALA A 143 -11.61 -13.10 13.58
N LYS A 144 -10.30 -13.27 13.33
CA LYS A 144 -9.63 -14.57 13.47
C LYS A 144 -9.65 -15.11 14.89
N SER A 145 -9.42 -14.28 15.90
CA SER A 145 -9.47 -14.69 17.31
C SER A 145 -10.86 -15.16 17.76
N LEU A 146 -11.91 -14.63 17.12
CA LEU A 146 -13.30 -15.02 17.35
C LEU A 146 -13.71 -16.27 16.53
N GLY A 147 -12.75 -16.92 15.85
CA GLY A 147 -13.01 -18.12 15.04
C GLY A 147 -13.70 -17.84 13.70
N ILE A 148 -13.66 -16.59 13.21
CA ILE A 148 -14.23 -16.21 11.91
C ILE A 148 -13.17 -16.42 10.84
N ASP A 149 -13.08 -17.66 10.34
CA ASP A 149 -12.07 -18.02 9.33
C ASP A 149 -12.33 -17.37 7.97
N ASN A 150 -13.59 -17.07 7.63
CA ASN A 150 -13.97 -16.43 6.38
C ASN A 150 -13.91 -14.89 6.45
N CYS A 151 -12.85 -14.37 7.03
CA CYS A 151 -12.50 -12.96 6.99
C CYS A 151 -11.30 -12.78 6.06
N HIS A 152 -11.43 -11.87 5.10
CA HIS A 152 -10.44 -11.57 4.05
C HIS A 152 -9.88 -10.17 4.25
N LEU A 153 -8.66 -9.92 3.78
CA LEU A 153 -7.97 -8.63 3.91
C LEU A 153 -7.45 -8.19 2.54
N GLY A 154 -7.86 -7.01 2.05
CA GLY A 154 -7.39 -6.52 0.76
C GLY A 154 -8.02 -5.21 0.30
N ILE A 155 -7.87 -4.90 -0.99
CA ILE A 155 -8.36 -3.65 -1.59
C ILE A 155 -9.85 -3.80 -1.94
N SER A 156 -10.66 -2.79 -1.63
CA SER A 156 -12.02 -2.64 -2.16
C SER A 156 -12.06 -1.67 -3.34
N LEU A 157 -13.12 -1.72 -4.14
CA LEU A 157 -13.48 -0.69 -5.10
C LEU A 157 -14.64 0.13 -4.52
N SER A 158 -14.48 1.44 -4.40
CA SER A 158 -15.60 2.33 -4.09
C SER A 158 -16.15 2.90 -5.39
N SER A 159 -17.32 2.44 -5.82
CA SER A 159 -17.98 2.88 -7.06
C SER A 159 -19.14 3.82 -6.74
N ALA A 160 -19.26 4.93 -7.48
CA ALA A 160 -20.43 5.80 -7.43
C ALA A 160 -21.69 5.16 -8.02
N LEU A 161 -21.52 4.18 -8.91
CA LEU A 161 -22.60 3.48 -9.58
C LEU A 161 -22.78 2.09 -8.97
N PHE A 162 -23.99 1.85 -8.44
CA PHE A 162 -24.43 0.52 -8.05
C PHE A 162 -24.89 -0.29 -9.27
N TYR A 163 -25.75 0.31 -10.11
CA TYR A 163 -26.18 -0.28 -11.38
C TYR A 163 -25.29 0.24 -12.53
N PRO A 164 -24.67 -0.66 -13.33
CA PRO A 164 -23.89 -0.26 -14.49
C PRO A 164 -24.70 0.58 -15.48
N GLY A 165 -24.10 1.66 -16.01
CA GLY A 165 -24.74 2.57 -16.96
C GLY A 165 -24.42 2.25 -18.44
N PRO A 166 -25.10 2.92 -19.39
CA PRO A 166 -24.91 2.70 -20.83
C PRO A 166 -23.64 3.33 -21.42
N CYS A 167 -22.97 4.23 -20.68
CA CYS A 167 -21.68 4.79 -21.09
C CYS A 167 -20.57 3.76 -20.80
N GLU A 168 -19.85 3.31 -21.84
CA GLU A 168 -18.76 2.32 -21.71
C GLU A 168 -17.68 2.81 -20.75
N ASP A 169 -17.40 2.02 -19.70
CA ASP A 169 -16.28 1.07 -19.62
C ASP A 169 -16.11 0.68 -18.13
N SER A 170 -17.09 -0.07 -17.57
CA SER A 170 -17.15 -0.40 -16.13
C SER A 170 -15.77 -0.82 -15.61
N THR A 171 -15.19 -0.04 -14.70
CA THR A 171 -13.85 -0.35 -14.20
C THR A 171 -13.86 -1.50 -13.20
N MET A 172 -15.05 -2.00 -12.83
CA MET A 172 -15.24 -3.13 -11.93
C MET A 172 -14.41 -4.35 -12.35
N LEU A 173 -14.50 -4.79 -13.62
CA LEU A 173 -13.76 -5.97 -14.08
C LEU A 173 -12.24 -5.72 -14.14
N LYS A 174 -11.84 -4.48 -14.44
CA LYS A 174 -10.43 -4.05 -14.43
C LYS A 174 -9.87 -4.10 -13.00
N ASN A 175 -10.60 -3.56 -12.03
CA ASN A 175 -10.24 -3.58 -10.61
C ASN A 175 -10.26 -5.01 -10.04
N ALA A 176 -11.25 -5.82 -10.38
CA ALA A 176 -11.29 -7.23 -10.01
C ALA A 176 -10.03 -7.95 -10.52
N THR A 177 -9.68 -7.74 -11.79
CA THR A 177 -8.46 -8.31 -12.40
C THR A 177 -7.17 -7.79 -11.74
N ALA A 178 -7.14 -6.51 -11.35
CA ALA A 178 -6.03 -5.88 -10.64
C ALA A 178 -5.86 -6.38 -9.19
N GLY A 179 -6.85 -7.07 -8.64
CA GLY A 179 -6.78 -7.72 -7.33
C GLY A 179 -7.71 -7.15 -6.26
N ALA A 180 -8.62 -6.24 -6.61
CA ALA A 180 -9.68 -5.83 -5.69
C ALA A 180 -10.53 -7.05 -5.28
N LEU A 181 -10.83 -7.16 -3.99
CA LEU A 181 -11.55 -8.29 -3.40
C LEU A 181 -13.05 -8.04 -3.35
N SER A 182 -13.44 -6.79 -3.09
CA SER A 182 -14.83 -6.40 -2.92
C SER A 182 -15.12 -5.05 -3.57
N ILE A 183 -16.41 -4.74 -3.73
CA ILE A 183 -16.92 -3.48 -4.24
C ILE A 183 -18.00 -2.95 -3.30
N GLU A 184 -17.94 -1.65 -3.00
CA GLU A 184 -18.88 -0.91 -2.17
C GLU A 184 -18.88 0.56 -2.65
N MET A 185 -19.38 1.52 -1.87
CA MET A 185 -19.64 2.87 -2.36
C MET A 185 -19.07 4.01 -1.48
N GLU A 186 -18.45 3.74 -0.32
CA GLU A 186 -18.08 4.77 0.66
C GLU A 186 -16.68 4.67 1.30
N ASN A 187 -15.92 3.57 1.11
CA ASN A 187 -14.61 3.41 1.75
C ASN A 187 -13.57 4.44 1.26
N ALA A 188 -13.50 4.69 -0.05
CA ALA A 188 -12.56 5.64 -0.61
C ALA A 188 -12.79 7.09 -0.11
N PRO A 189 -14.04 7.60 -0.09
CA PRO A 189 -14.37 8.85 0.58
C PRO A 189 -13.94 8.90 2.05
N LEU A 190 -14.22 7.84 2.82
CA LEU A 190 -13.82 7.75 4.22
C LEU A 190 -12.30 7.89 4.39
N PHE A 191 -11.54 7.08 3.65
CA PHE A 191 -10.08 7.05 3.76
C PHE A 191 -9.42 8.34 3.26
N ALA A 192 -9.95 8.93 2.20
CA ALA A 192 -9.47 10.21 1.68
C ALA A 192 -9.70 11.36 2.68
N VAL A 193 -10.93 11.49 3.22
CA VAL A 193 -11.23 12.49 4.27
C VAL A 193 -10.36 12.25 5.49
N ALA A 194 -10.22 11.00 5.93
CA ALA A 194 -9.42 10.68 7.11
C ALA A 194 -7.96 11.11 6.95
N SER A 195 -7.37 10.87 5.77
CA SER A 195 -6.01 11.28 5.43
C SER A 195 -5.86 12.81 5.44
N VAL A 196 -6.80 13.53 4.80
CA VAL A 196 -6.77 14.99 4.71
C VAL A 196 -6.99 15.66 6.06
N ARG A 197 -7.81 15.05 6.94
CA ARG A 197 -8.15 15.60 8.26
C ARG A 197 -7.31 15.05 9.40
N SER A 198 -6.31 14.21 9.10
CA SER A 198 -5.43 13.59 10.10
C SER A 198 -6.19 12.85 11.21
N ILE A 199 -7.26 12.14 10.84
CA ILE A 199 -7.93 11.17 11.71
C ILE A 199 -7.63 9.75 11.22
N ARG A 200 -7.88 8.75 12.08
CA ARG A 200 -7.68 7.35 11.70
C ARG A 200 -8.99 6.76 11.20
N ALA A 201 -8.95 5.95 10.14
CA ALA A 201 -10.15 5.28 9.66
C ALA A 201 -9.86 3.88 9.12
N ALA A 202 -10.82 2.97 9.30
CA ALA A 202 -10.79 1.63 8.71
C ALA A 202 -12.20 1.16 8.35
N ALA A 203 -12.29 0.10 7.57
CA ALA A 203 -13.58 -0.44 7.16
C ALA A 203 -13.57 -1.97 7.15
N ILE A 204 -14.68 -2.55 7.59
CA ILE A 204 -15.01 -3.96 7.45
C ILE A 204 -16.39 -4.05 6.80
N GLY A 205 -16.56 -4.97 5.85
CA GLY A 205 -17.81 -5.18 5.13
C GLY A 205 -18.23 -6.64 5.11
N THR A 206 -19.53 -6.88 5.22
CA THR A 206 -20.12 -8.21 4.97
C THR A 206 -20.48 -8.37 3.49
N VAL A 207 -20.16 -9.51 2.89
CA VAL A 207 -20.50 -9.81 1.50
C VAL A 207 -21.99 -10.09 1.35
N ASP A 208 -22.68 -9.41 0.45
CA ASP A 208 -24.12 -9.58 0.17
C ASP A 208 -24.44 -10.24 -1.18
N GLY A 209 -23.41 -10.53 -1.97
CA GLY A 209 -23.50 -11.18 -3.28
C GLY A 209 -22.28 -10.86 -4.12
N SER A 210 -22.40 -11.05 -5.44
CA SER A 210 -21.36 -10.72 -6.40
C SER A 210 -21.96 -10.02 -7.62
N PRO A 211 -21.60 -8.76 -7.91
CA PRO A 211 -22.05 -8.08 -9.12
C PRO A 211 -21.53 -8.72 -10.41
N LEU A 212 -20.53 -9.60 -10.33
CA LEU A 212 -20.06 -10.41 -11.46
C LEU A 212 -21.00 -11.59 -11.79
N ARG A 213 -22.02 -11.86 -10.95
CA ARG A 213 -22.96 -12.99 -11.07
C ARG A 213 -24.40 -12.60 -10.71
N TRP A 214 -24.75 -11.31 -10.79
CA TRP A 214 -26.12 -10.87 -10.53
C TRP A 214 -27.13 -11.45 -11.51
N ASP A 215 -26.73 -11.68 -12.76
CA ASP A 215 -27.50 -12.38 -13.79
C ASP A 215 -27.74 -13.86 -13.47
N GLU A 216 -26.90 -14.47 -12.63
CA GLU A 216 -27.08 -15.81 -12.06
C GLU A 216 -27.90 -15.81 -10.75
N GLY A 217 -28.32 -14.64 -10.26
CA GLY A 217 -29.06 -14.49 -9.01
C GLY A 217 -28.18 -14.44 -7.74
N ASP A 218 -26.87 -14.18 -7.87
CA ASP A 218 -25.93 -14.07 -6.74
C ASP A 218 -26.02 -12.70 -6.04
N TYR A 219 -27.18 -12.40 -5.48
CA TYR A 219 -27.45 -11.21 -4.67
C TYR A 219 -28.55 -11.48 -3.65
N ASP A 220 -28.19 -11.49 -2.37
CA ASP A 220 -29.14 -11.71 -1.29
C ASP A 220 -28.76 -10.92 -0.01
N PRO A 221 -29.03 -9.59 0.01
CA PRO A 221 -28.69 -8.73 1.15
C PRO A 221 -29.55 -9.00 2.40
N HIS A 222 -30.63 -9.77 2.26
CA HIS A 222 -31.57 -10.11 3.33
C HIS A 222 -31.53 -11.59 3.74
N GLY A 223 -30.72 -12.40 3.05
CA GLY A 223 -30.51 -13.81 3.34
C GLY A 223 -29.87 -14.07 4.69
N ASP A 224 -30.05 -15.29 5.20
CA ASP A 224 -29.55 -15.68 6.52
C ASP A 224 -28.02 -15.64 6.60
N ALA A 225 -27.33 -15.98 5.50
CA ALA A 225 -25.88 -15.87 5.42
C ALA A 225 -25.41 -14.40 5.58
N CYS A 226 -26.03 -13.46 4.86
CA CYS A 226 -25.71 -12.04 4.97
C CYS A 226 -26.07 -11.49 6.35
N LYS A 227 -27.23 -11.87 6.91
CA LYS A 227 -27.62 -11.49 8.29
C LYS A 227 -26.57 -11.94 9.30
N LYS A 228 -26.18 -13.21 9.28
CA LYS A 228 -25.15 -13.76 10.17
C LYS A 228 -23.80 -13.05 9.98
N GLY A 229 -23.42 -12.79 8.74
CA GLY A 229 -22.21 -12.01 8.45
C GLY A 229 -22.24 -10.60 9.05
N LYS A 230 -23.39 -9.90 8.97
CA LYS A 230 -23.56 -8.57 9.57
C LYS A 230 -23.43 -8.61 11.10
N GLU A 231 -24.03 -9.61 11.75
CA GLU A 231 -23.91 -9.79 13.20
C GLU A 231 -22.46 -10.03 13.62
N LEU A 232 -21.73 -10.89 12.90
CA LEU A 232 -20.29 -11.12 13.12
C LEU A 232 -19.47 -9.84 12.93
N MET A 233 -19.77 -9.06 11.89
CA MET A 233 -19.12 -7.78 11.61
C MET A 233 -19.35 -6.77 12.75
N PHE A 234 -20.57 -6.69 13.30
CA PHE A 234 -20.86 -5.79 14.43
C PHE A 234 -20.04 -6.17 15.66
N THR A 235 -19.99 -7.46 16.00
CA THR A 235 -19.18 -7.97 17.11
C THR A 235 -17.69 -7.60 16.95
N VAL A 236 -17.13 -7.82 15.76
CA VAL A 236 -15.72 -7.47 15.47
C VAL A 236 -15.50 -5.96 15.55
N GLY A 237 -16.38 -5.17 14.93
CA GLY A 237 -16.28 -3.71 14.89
C GLY A 237 -16.34 -3.08 16.29
N LEU A 238 -17.30 -3.51 17.12
CA LEU A 238 -17.46 -3.04 18.49
C LEU A 238 -16.29 -3.45 19.38
N ALA A 239 -15.79 -4.69 19.26
CA ALA A 239 -14.63 -5.14 20.02
C ALA A 239 -13.38 -4.30 19.72
N VAL A 240 -13.11 -4.00 18.44
CA VAL A 240 -11.97 -3.15 18.06
C VAL A 240 -12.19 -1.70 18.46
N ALA A 241 -13.40 -1.17 18.31
CA ALA A 241 -13.74 0.19 18.74
C ALA A 241 -13.52 0.37 20.25
N LYS A 242 -13.91 -0.61 21.06
CA LYS A 242 -13.62 -0.66 22.50
C LYS A 242 -12.12 -0.62 22.77
N GLN A 243 -11.34 -1.50 22.12
CA GLN A 243 -9.88 -1.54 22.30
C GLN A 243 -9.24 -0.19 21.96
N LEU A 244 -9.72 0.49 20.92
CA LEU A 244 -9.25 1.82 20.53
C LEU A 244 -9.64 2.91 21.53
N ALA A 245 -10.86 2.88 22.05
CA ALA A 245 -11.33 3.83 23.06
C ALA A 245 -10.60 3.68 24.40
N LEU A 246 -10.20 2.45 24.76
CA LEU A 246 -9.36 2.15 25.92
C LEU A 246 -7.87 2.44 25.68
N GLY A 247 -7.47 2.85 24.47
CA GLY A 247 -6.08 3.16 24.13
C GLY A 247 -5.18 1.94 23.91
N GLN A 248 -5.72 0.74 23.71
CA GLN A 248 -4.96 -0.51 23.57
C GLN A 248 -4.26 -0.70 22.20
N TYR A 249 -4.54 0.15 21.20
CA TYR A 249 -3.81 0.21 19.91
C TYR A 249 -3.05 1.54 19.75
N GLY A 250 -2.19 1.77 20.73
CA GLY A 250 -1.14 2.76 20.83
C GLY A 250 -0.33 2.41 22.09
N LEU A 251 0.94 2.82 22.18
CA LEU A 251 1.60 2.83 23.48
C LEU A 251 0.71 3.68 24.39
N THR A 252 0.20 3.10 25.47
CA THR A 252 -0.59 3.85 26.44
C THR A 252 0.27 5.00 26.98
N ASN A 253 -0.33 6.12 27.39
CA ASN A 253 0.46 7.18 28.03
C ASN A 253 1.22 6.66 29.25
N ALA A 254 0.72 5.61 29.92
CA ALA A 254 1.43 4.90 30.98
C ALA A 254 2.67 4.20 30.43
N GLU A 255 2.58 3.40 29.37
CA GLU A 255 3.74 2.72 28.76
C GLU A 255 4.75 3.72 28.14
N VAL A 256 4.29 4.83 27.56
CA VAL A 256 5.17 5.91 27.08
C VAL A 256 5.87 6.60 28.26
N THR A 257 5.19 6.75 29.39
CA THR A 257 5.76 7.35 30.60
C THR A 257 6.73 6.37 31.26
N ASP A 258 6.39 5.09 31.37
CA ASP A 258 7.27 4.03 31.87
C ASP A 258 8.53 3.92 31.01
N LEU A 259 8.41 3.96 29.68
CA LEU A 259 9.57 3.95 28.78
C LEU A 259 10.41 5.23 28.92
N ARG A 260 9.78 6.39 29.14
CA ARG A 260 10.51 7.64 29.42
C ARG A 260 11.22 7.60 30.77
N ASP A 261 10.58 7.02 31.77
CA ASP A 261 11.12 6.88 33.12
C ASP A 261 12.25 5.85 33.15
N GLU A 262 12.13 4.73 32.42
CA GLU A 262 13.21 3.77 32.19
C GLU A 262 14.38 4.43 31.47
N ASN A 263 14.12 5.20 30.41
CA ASN A 263 15.18 5.89 29.68
C ASN A 263 15.88 6.94 30.55
N LYS A 264 15.13 7.66 31.38
CA LYS A 264 15.68 8.60 32.37
C LYS A 264 16.49 7.88 33.46
N CYS A 265 16.05 6.70 33.91
CA CYS A 265 16.81 5.87 34.83
C CYS A 265 18.13 5.39 34.20
N LEU A 266 18.12 5.05 32.92
CA LEU A 266 19.32 4.65 32.17
C LEU A 266 20.29 5.83 31.99
N GLU A 267 19.80 7.02 31.66
CA GLU A 267 20.61 8.25 31.59
C GLU A 267 21.27 8.54 32.95
N LEU A 268 20.52 8.47 34.05
CA LEU A 268 21.06 8.65 35.41
C LEU A 268 22.09 7.58 35.80
N ALA A 269 21.88 6.33 35.36
CA ALA A 269 22.83 5.24 35.59
C ALA A 269 24.13 5.45 34.79
N TYR A 270 24.02 5.98 33.56
CA TYR A 270 25.16 6.33 32.71
C TYR A 270 25.99 7.46 33.34
N ASP A 271 25.33 8.56 33.75
CA ASP A 271 26.00 9.71 34.38
C ASP A 271 26.74 9.27 35.66
N LYS A 272 26.10 8.44 36.48
CA LYS A 272 26.72 7.90 37.70
C LYS A 272 27.93 7.02 37.38
N TRP A 273 27.83 6.16 36.36
CA TRP A 273 28.95 5.32 35.94
C TRP A 273 30.12 6.16 35.43
N GLU A 274 29.84 7.23 34.68
CA GLU A 274 30.84 8.18 34.20
C GLU A 274 31.53 8.89 35.38
N ASP A 275 30.78 9.37 36.37
CA ASP A 275 31.32 9.98 37.59
C ASP A 275 32.20 9.01 38.39
N ASP A 276 31.73 7.78 38.62
CA ASP A 276 32.49 6.74 39.33
C ASP A 276 33.80 6.40 38.60
N LEU A 277 33.77 6.36 37.27
CA LEU A 277 34.95 6.16 36.42
C LEU A 277 35.96 7.30 36.57
N TYR A 278 35.51 8.56 36.45
CA TYR A 278 36.38 9.72 36.63
C TYR A 278 36.95 9.80 38.04
N HIS A 279 36.16 9.49 39.07
CA HIS A 279 36.63 9.47 40.46
C HIS A 279 37.70 8.40 40.67
N ALA A 280 37.51 7.19 40.14
CA ALA A 280 38.48 6.11 40.24
C ALA A 280 39.81 6.47 39.58
N VAL A 281 39.77 7.00 38.35
CA VAL A 281 40.96 7.43 37.59
C VAL A 281 41.67 8.58 38.29
N THR A 282 40.91 9.57 38.79
CA THR A 282 41.47 10.74 39.48
C THR A 282 42.14 10.33 40.79
N THR A 283 41.55 9.39 41.53
CA THR A 283 42.14 8.84 42.77
C THR A 283 43.43 8.05 42.49
N ILE A 284 43.49 7.30 41.39
CA ILE A 284 44.73 6.61 40.97
C ILE A 284 45.79 7.65 40.60
N ARG A 285 45.44 8.66 39.79
CA ARG A 285 46.36 9.74 39.38
C ARG A 285 46.90 10.52 40.56
N SER A 286 46.06 10.89 41.53
CA SER A 286 46.48 11.64 42.72
C SER A 286 47.45 10.83 43.57
N LYS A 287 47.19 9.54 43.79
CA LYS A 287 48.12 8.67 44.53
C LYS A 287 49.43 8.40 43.80
N VAL A 288 49.43 8.25 42.47
CA VAL A 288 50.66 8.15 41.68
C VAL A 288 51.48 9.45 41.79
N ARG A 289 50.81 10.59 41.73
CA ARG A 289 51.44 11.91 41.89
C ARG A 289 52.03 12.08 43.30
N ASN A 290 51.31 11.70 44.35
CA ASN A 290 51.83 11.78 45.71
C ASN A 290 52.99 10.81 45.93
N PHE A 291 52.89 9.58 45.41
CA PHE A 291 53.98 8.60 45.46
C PHE A 291 55.25 9.11 44.77
N THR A 292 55.14 9.77 43.61
CA THR A 292 56.30 10.34 42.91
C THR A 292 56.93 11.52 43.64
N VAL A 293 56.14 12.31 44.38
CA VAL A 293 56.63 13.42 45.20
C VAL A 293 57.30 12.93 46.49
N ASP A 294 56.73 11.91 47.14
CA ASP A 294 57.20 11.40 48.44
C ASP A 294 58.36 10.40 48.32
N ALA A 295 58.52 9.78 47.14
CA ALA A 295 59.52 8.74 46.88
C ALA A 295 60.97 9.06 47.30
N PRO A 296 61.50 10.29 47.14
CA PRO A 296 62.86 10.63 47.54
C PRO A 296 63.11 10.60 49.06
N ASN A 297 62.05 10.68 49.88
CA ASN A 297 62.13 10.88 51.33
C ASN A 297 61.69 9.65 52.15
N LEU A 298 61.38 8.53 51.49
CA LEU A 298 60.84 7.32 52.12
C LEU A 298 61.89 6.20 52.17
N SER A 299 61.83 5.36 53.21
CA SER A 299 62.71 4.19 53.31
C SER A 299 62.39 3.14 52.23
N GLY A 300 63.38 2.36 51.82
CA GLY A 300 63.24 1.38 50.73
C GLY A 300 62.14 0.34 50.96
N GLU A 301 61.88 -0.02 52.22
CA GLU A 301 60.81 -0.97 52.58
C GLU A 301 59.41 -0.35 52.47
N THR A 302 59.25 0.91 52.89
CA THR A 302 57.99 1.65 52.76
C THR A 302 57.65 1.97 51.31
N LEU A 303 58.65 2.31 50.49
CA LEU A 303 58.51 2.49 49.04
C LEU A 303 57.96 1.23 48.36
N ARG A 304 58.52 0.06 48.70
CA ARG A 304 58.11 -1.22 48.12
C ARG A 304 56.67 -1.57 48.49
N LYS A 305 56.27 -1.34 49.74
CA LYS A 305 54.90 -1.55 50.23
C LYS A 305 53.89 -0.65 49.51
N ASN A 306 54.20 0.63 49.35
CA ASN A 306 53.34 1.60 48.67
C ASN A 306 53.23 1.32 47.17
N ALA A 307 54.32 0.91 46.52
CA ALA A 307 54.32 0.51 45.11
C ALA A 307 53.44 -0.73 44.87
N LEU A 308 53.54 -1.76 45.73
CA LEU A 308 52.71 -2.97 45.68
C LEU A 308 51.22 -2.66 45.89
N GLU A 309 50.87 -1.79 46.84
CA GLU A 309 49.48 -1.36 47.04
C GLU A 309 48.92 -0.66 45.79
N LEU A 310 49.73 0.18 45.16
CA LEU A 310 49.34 0.94 43.98
C LEU A 310 49.19 0.02 42.75
N GLU A 311 50.09 -0.94 42.57
CA GLU A 311 50.01 -1.99 41.55
C GLU A 311 48.76 -2.87 41.73
N HIS A 312 48.46 -3.30 42.96
CA HIS A 312 47.23 -4.05 43.27
C HIS A 312 45.97 -3.25 42.93
N ARG A 313 45.95 -1.94 43.21
CA ARG A 313 44.78 -1.09 42.89
C ARG A 313 44.60 -0.89 41.39
N ILE A 314 45.68 -0.66 40.65
CA ILE A 314 45.62 -0.57 39.18
C ILE A 314 45.14 -1.89 38.60
N THR A 315 45.64 -3.02 39.11
CA THR A 315 45.25 -4.36 38.65
C THR A 315 43.78 -4.62 38.92
N ARG A 316 43.30 -4.32 40.14
CA ARG A 316 41.88 -4.44 40.50
C ARG A 316 40.99 -3.58 39.60
N TYR A 317 41.38 -2.33 39.35
CA TYR A 317 40.64 -1.43 38.45
C TYR A 317 40.56 -2.00 37.03
N LYS A 318 41.69 -2.47 36.47
CA LYS A 318 41.73 -3.10 35.14
C LYS A 318 40.86 -4.36 35.08
N SER A 319 40.87 -5.19 36.12
CA SER A 319 40.03 -6.38 36.20
C SER A 319 38.54 -6.03 36.25
N GLN A 320 38.15 -5.02 37.02
CA GLN A 320 36.76 -4.57 37.10
C GLN A 320 36.28 -4.02 35.75
N GLN A 321 37.05 -3.12 35.14
CA GLN A 321 36.70 -2.53 33.84
C GLN A 321 36.59 -3.60 32.73
N LYS A 322 37.42 -4.64 32.80
CA LYS A 322 37.31 -5.77 31.88
C LYS A 322 35.98 -6.53 32.06
N VAL A 323 35.56 -6.80 33.30
CA VAL A 323 34.28 -7.45 33.59
C VAL A 323 33.11 -6.60 33.09
N ASP A 324 33.14 -5.28 33.34
CA ASP A 324 32.09 -4.37 32.90
C ASP A 324 32.02 -4.30 31.36
N PHE A 325 33.17 -4.24 30.68
CA PHE A 325 33.27 -4.27 29.22
C PHE A 325 32.74 -5.58 28.61
N ASP A 326 33.15 -6.72 29.18
CA ASP A 326 32.69 -8.03 28.73
C ASP A 326 31.16 -8.17 28.92
N SER A 327 30.60 -7.62 30.00
CA SER A 327 29.15 -7.59 30.24
C SER A 327 28.39 -6.73 29.23
N ILE A 328 28.89 -5.54 28.92
CA ILE A 328 28.28 -4.63 27.94
C ILE A 328 28.32 -5.26 26.54
N THR A 329 29.46 -5.86 26.19
CA THR A 329 29.64 -6.54 24.89
C THR A 329 28.66 -7.71 24.75
N ALA A 330 28.47 -8.50 25.81
CA ALA A 330 27.51 -9.61 25.81
C ALA A 330 26.05 -9.13 25.63
N GLU A 331 25.67 -8.01 26.24
CA GLU A 331 24.33 -7.44 26.07
C GLU A 331 24.15 -6.82 24.68
N GLU A 332 25.18 -6.17 24.13
CA GLU A 332 25.19 -5.67 22.75
C GLU A 332 25.00 -6.82 21.75
N GLU A 333 25.73 -7.93 21.89
CA GLU A 333 25.57 -9.11 21.06
C GLU A 333 24.16 -9.72 21.17
N ARG A 334 23.60 -9.77 22.39
CA ARG A 334 22.23 -10.25 22.63
C ARG A 334 21.20 -9.37 21.95
N LEU A 335 21.28 -8.05 22.13
CA LEU A 335 20.36 -7.09 21.51
C LEU A 335 20.51 -7.07 19.99
N GLY A 336 21.74 -7.14 19.49
CA GLY A 336 22.04 -7.29 18.07
C GLY A 336 21.43 -8.56 17.48
N GLY A 337 21.51 -9.69 18.17
CA GLY A 337 20.87 -10.94 17.77
C GLY A 337 19.34 -10.87 17.78
N LEU A 338 18.75 -10.20 18.78
CA LEU A 338 17.30 -9.94 18.82
C LEU A 338 16.86 -9.05 17.64
N LEU A 339 17.61 -8.00 17.35
CA LEU A 339 17.37 -7.10 16.21
C LEU A 339 17.51 -7.84 14.88
N GLU A 340 18.53 -8.67 14.72
CA GLU A 340 18.73 -9.46 13.51
C GLU A 340 17.60 -10.48 13.34
N ASN A 341 17.14 -11.12 14.42
CA ASN A 341 15.99 -12.03 14.40
C ASN A 341 14.69 -11.29 14.06
N ALA A 342 14.46 -10.11 14.61
CA ALA A 342 13.34 -9.25 14.25
C ALA A 342 13.41 -8.86 12.77
N THR A 343 14.58 -8.47 12.29
CA THR A 343 14.83 -8.13 10.88
C THR A 343 14.60 -9.32 9.96
N LYS A 344 15.03 -10.52 10.35
CA LYS A 344 14.74 -11.78 9.65
C LYS A 344 13.25 -12.09 9.63
N ARG A 345 12.53 -11.85 10.73
CA ARG A 345 11.06 -12.00 10.80
C ARG A 345 10.36 -10.99 9.89
N PHE A 346 10.76 -9.72 9.92
CA PHE A 346 10.24 -8.69 9.00
C PHE A 346 10.54 -9.04 7.53
N SER A 347 11.75 -9.49 7.23
CA SER A 347 12.12 -9.96 5.89
C SER A 347 11.29 -11.17 5.47
N LYS A 348 11.00 -12.08 6.40
CA LYS A 348 10.14 -13.24 6.17
C LYS A 348 8.68 -12.83 6.00
N TRP A 349 8.20 -11.81 6.70
CA TRP A 349 6.88 -11.22 6.48
C TRP A 349 6.79 -10.55 5.11
N GLN A 350 7.81 -9.78 4.73
CA GLN A 350 7.92 -9.19 3.40
C GLN A 350 7.94 -10.27 2.30
N GLN A 351 8.62 -11.40 2.54
CA GLN A 351 8.61 -12.56 1.64
C GLN A 351 7.30 -13.35 1.71
N SER A 352 6.62 -13.41 2.86
CA SER A 352 5.33 -14.10 2.98
C SER A 352 4.19 -13.31 2.35
N VAL A 353 4.26 -11.98 2.34
CA VAL A 353 3.39 -11.12 1.51
C VAL A 353 3.59 -11.44 0.01
N PHE A 354 4.78 -11.89 -0.40
CA PHE A 354 5.05 -12.41 -1.74
C PHE A 354 4.63 -13.88 -1.97
N LEU A 355 4.45 -14.66 -0.92
CA LEU A 355 4.12 -16.10 -0.97
C LEU A 355 2.65 -16.42 -0.66
N ALA A 356 1.89 -15.51 -0.05
CA ALA A 356 0.44 -15.65 0.18
C ALA A 356 -0.40 -15.39 -1.10
N GLY A 357 0.25 -15.41 -2.25
CA GLY A 357 -0.35 -15.19 -3.56
C GLY A 357 0.69 -14.58 -4.46
N SER A 358 1.68 -15.36 -4.90
CA SER A 358 2.41 -14.94 -6.09
C SER A 358 1.37 -14.78 -7.21
N PRO A 359 1.21 -13.59 -7.81
CA PRO A 359 0.65 -13.53 -9.16
C PRO A 359 1.50 -14.49 -9.98
N LYS A 360 0.87 -15.29 -10.85
CA LYS A 360 1.59 -16.11 -11.84
C LYS A 360 2.81 -15.31 -12.30
N LYS A 361 4.01 -15.89 -12.12
CA LYS A 361 5.28 -15.27 -12.52
C LYS A 361 5.04 -14.56 -13.85
N TYR A 362 5.21 -13.24 -13.86
CA TYR A 362 5.34 -12.50 -15.11
C TYR A 362 6.56 -13.08 -15.81
N ASP A 363 6.30 -13.94 -16.78
CA ASP A 363 7.29 -14.46 -17.69
C ASP A 363 7.38 -13.45 -18.83
N PRO A 364 8.47 -12.66 -18.94
CA PRO A 364 8.64 -11.72 -20.04
C PRO A 364 8.66 -12.43 -21.40
N ALA A 365 8.91 -13.75 -21.42
CA ALA A 365 8.83 -14.57 -22.63
C ALA A 365 7.41 -15.08 -22.91
N ALA A 366 6.51 -15.17 -21.94
CA ALA A 366 5.11 -15.53 -22.17
C ALA A 366 4.28 -14.37 -22.77
N TYR A 367 4.81 -13.14 -22.71
CA TYR A 367 4.26 -11.97 -23.40
C TYR A 367 5.05 -11.60 -24.67
N GLN A 368 5.82 -12.54 -25.22
CA GLN A 368 6.28 -12.47 -26.60
C GLN A 368 5.56 -13.55 -27.42
N SER A 369 4.52 -13.07 -28.11
CA SER A 369 3.68 -13.75 -29.10
C SER A 369 2.61 -14.73 -28.59
N LYS A 370 1.48 -14.20 -28.11
CA LYS A 370 0.23 -14.56 -28.79
C LYS A 370 0.11 -13.58 -29.93
N SER A 371 0.57 -13.99 -31.10
CA SER A 371 0.76 -13.12 -32.26
C SER A 371 -0.49 -12.25 -32.49
N GLU A 372 -0.37 -10.96 -32.19
CA GLU A 372 -1.04 -9.96 -33.01
C GLU A 372 -0.66 -10.29 -34.45
N ASP A 373 -1.63 -10.27 -35.36
CA ASP A 373 -1.39 -10.49 -36.79
C ASP A 373 -0.11 -9.72 -37.18
N PRO A 374 0.94 -10.37 -37.72
CA PRO A 374 2.21 -9.69 -38.05
C PRO A 374 2.02 -8.40 -38.86
N ARG A 375 0.92 -8.35 -39.63
CA ARG A 375 0.50 -7.19 -40.42
C ARG A 375 -0.13 -6.08 -39.60
N LEU A 376 -0.84 -6.37 -38.51
CA LEU A 376 -1.32 -5.35 -37.55
C LEU A 376 -0.15 -4.65 -36.86
N GLU A 377 0.88 -5.40 -36.51
CA GLU A 377 2.09 -4.86 -35.88
C GLU A 377 2.94 -4.04 -36.87
N GLU A 378 2.89 -4.39 -38.16
CA GLU A 378 3.51 -3.59 -39.23
C GLU A 378 2.80 -2.24 -39.43
N ILE A 379 1.46 -2.25 -39.48
CA ILE A 379 0.64 -1.02 -39.58
C ILE A 379 0.85 -0.14 -38.34
N ARG A 380 0.87 -0.74 -37.14
CA ARG A 380 1.14 -0.03 -35.88
C ARG A 380 2.50 0.66 -35.89
N ARG A 381 3.55 -0.05 -36.33
CA ARG A 381 4.89 0.53 -36.48
C ARG A 381 4.93 1.65 -37.52
N ALA A 382 4.18 1.55 -38.62
CA ALA A 382 4.07 2.62 -39.62
C ALA A 382 3.40 3.89 -39.04
N ILE A 383 2.30 3.73 -38.28
CA ILE A 383 1.62 4.84 -37.59
C ILE A 383 2.55 5.53 -36.59
N MET A 384 3.32 4.75 -35.82
CA MET A 384 4.30 5.30 -34.87
C MET A 384 5.40 6.10 -35.58
N LYS A 385 5.91 5.62 -36.73
CA LYS A 385 6.91 6.36 -37.51
C LYS A 385 6.40 7.72 -37.98
N ILE A 386 5.14 7.79 -38.47
CA ILE A 386 4.55 9.07 -38.88
C ILE A 386 4.34 9.99 -37.67
N ALA A 387 3.88 9.46 -36.53
CA ALA A 387 3.72 10.25 -35.31
C ALA A 387 5.06 10.83 -34.80
N ASP A 388 6.13 10.04 -34.83
CA ASP A 388 7.49 10.48 -34.47
C ASP A 388 8.00 11.55 -35.45
N GLN A 389 7.70 11.41 -36.74
CA GLN A 389 8.06 12.41 -37.75
C GLN A 389 7.35 13.75 -37.50
N VAL A 390 6.03 13.73 -37.27
CA VAL A 390 5.23 14.92 -36.95
C VAL A 390 5.74 15.60 -35.66
N ALA A 391 6.14 14.82 -34.66
CA ALA A 391 6.71 15.35 -33.42
C ALA A 391 8.07 16.05 -33.64
N ARG A 392 8.91 15.53 -34.54
CA ARG A 392 10.22 16.16 -34.88
C ARG A 392 10.06 17.40 -35.74
N GLU A 393 9.05 17.45 -36.61
CA GLU A 393 8.79 18.58 -37.51
C GLU A 393 7.98 19.71 -36.84
N GLY A 394 8.03 19.85 -35.50
CA GLY A 394 7.41 20.98 -34.79
C GLY A 394 5.98 20.74 -34.31
N GLY A 395 5.50 19.50 -34.33
CA GLY A 395 4.21 19.11 -33.73
C GLY A 395 3.00 19.72 -34.45
N ARG A 396 1.91 19.97 -33.72
CA ARG A 396 0.64 20.41 -34.32
C ARG A 396 0.69 21.81 -34.97
N THR A 397 1.67 22.63 -34.62
CA THR A 397 1.77 24.02 -35.08
C THR A 397 3.05 24.29 -35.87
N GLY A 398 3.86 23.27 -36.17
CA GLY A 398 5.08 23.44 -36.99
C GLY A 398 6.17 24.27 -36.30
N GLY A 399 6.16 24.32 -34.97
CA GLY A 399 7.07 25.16 -34.18
C GLY A 399 6.62 26.62 -34.02
N TRP A 400 5.51 27.03 -34.66
CA TRP A 400 4.92 28.35 -34.45
C TRP A 400 4.11 28.41 -33.15
N SER A 401 3.95 29.64 -32.64
CA SER A 401 3.02 29.90 -31.54
C SER A 401 1.58 29.56 -31.97
N VAL A 402 0.75 29.14 -31.01
CA VAL A 402 -0.66 28.78 -31.29
C VAL A 402 -1.41 29.97 -31.89
N ALA A 403 -1.12 31.20 -31.44
CA ALA A 403 -1.76 32.42 -31.93
C ALA A 403 -1.39 32.73 -33.40
N ASP A 404 -0.11 32.57 -33.76
CA ASP A 404 0.37 32.77 -35.13
C ASP A 404 -0.15 31.68 -36.08
N HIS A 405 -0.16 30.42 -35.62
CA HIS A 405 -0.70 29.30 -36.38
C HIS A 405 -2.21 29.45 -36.63
N ASP A 406 -2.98 29.89 -35.63
CA ASP A 406 -4.41 30.14 -35.79
C ASP A 406 -4.70 31.33 -36.71
N ALA A 407 -3.89 32.39 -36.65
CA ALA A 407 -4.00 33.53 -37.56
C ALA A 407 -3.72 33.11 -39.01
N PHE A 408 -2.70 32.28 -39.22
CA PHE A 408 -2.39 31.64 -40.50
C PHE A 408 -3.57 30.79 -41.02
N LEU A 409 -4.10 29.88 -40.20
CA LEU A 409 -5.23 29.02 -40.57
C LEU A 409 -6.48 29.81 -40.95
N LYS A 410 -6.75 30.95 -40.28
CA LYS A 410 -7.89 31.83 -40.63
C LYS A 410 -7.79 32.41 -42.03
N VAL A 411 -6.57 32.66 -42.52
CA VAL A 411 -6.35 33.18 -43.87
C VAL A 411 -6.39 32.05 -44.90
N VAL A 412 -5.73 30.92 -44.60
CA VAL A 412 -5.60 29.78 -45.52
C VAL A 412 -6.92 29.01 -45.66
N ASN A 413 -7.63 28.73 -44.57
CA ASN A 413 -8.90 27.99 -44.62
C ASN A 413 -10.02 28.79 -45.29
N GLY A 414 -9.97 30.13 -45.25
CA GLY A 414 -10.96 30.99 -45.90
C GLY A 414 -10.97 30.92 -47.43
N ARG A 415 -9.94 30.32 -48.04
CA ARG A 415 -9.79 30.15 -49.50
C ARG A 415 -9.25 28.76 -49.89
N GLN A 416 -9.37 27.77 -49.01
CA GLN A 416 -8.74 26.45 -49.15
C GLN A 416 -9.07 25.70 -50.47
N HIS A 417 -10.19 26.01 -51.10
CA HIS A 417 -10.61 25.41 -52.38
C HIS A 417 -9.96 26.03 -53.62
N GLN A 418 -9.14 27.09 -53.47
CA GLN A 418 -8.53 27.80 -54.60
C GLN A 418 -7.13 27.31 -54.97
N TRP A 419 -6.49 26.48 -54.14
CA TRP A 419 -5.11 26.06 -54.34
C TRP A 419 -4.93 24.56 -54.11
N SER A 420 -4.18 23.91 -54.99
CA SER A 420 -3.78 22.50 -54.88
C SER A 420 -2.27 22.41 -54.64
N GLY A 421 -1.85 21.66 -53.62
CA GLY A 421 -0.43 21.56 -53.25
C GLY A 421 0.20 22.93 -52.96
N THR A 422 1.47 23.13 -53.33
CA THR A 422 2.23 24.35 -52.98
C THR A 422 1.89 25.59 -53.84
N GLU A 423 0.77 25.61 -54.56
CA GLU A 423 0.33 26.72 -55.41
C GLU A 423 0.13 28.05 -54.65
N LEU A 424 -0.19 27.98 -53.36
CA LEU A 424 -0.28 29.14 -52.46
C LEU A 424 1.04 29.93 -52.39
N LEU A 425 2.19 29.29 -52.61
CA LEU A 425 3.51 29.96 -52.61
C LEU A 425 3.70 30.90 -53.81
N ARG A 426 2.83 30.85 -54.82
CA ARG A 426 2.90 31.72 -56.00
C ARG A 426 2.07 32.99 -55.87
N ASP A 427 1.23 33.07 -54.82
CA ASP A 427 0.31 34.19 -54.59
C ASP A 427 0.92 35.17 -53.57
N ASN A 428 1.66 36.15 -54.11
CA ASN A 428 2.38 37.13 -53.30
C ASN A 428 1.44 37.99 -52.43
N GLU A 429 0.24 38.31 -52.92
CA GLU A 429 -0.71 39.14 -52.18
C GLU A 429 -1.22 38.43 -50.92
N ILE A 430 -1.40 37.10 -51.01
CA ILE A 430 -1.86 36.30 -49.88
C ILE A 430 -0.74 36.07 -48.87
N ILE A 431 0.49 35.84 -49.31
CA ILE A 431 1.66 35.74 -48.42
C ILE A 431 1.82 37.04 -47.63
N ASP A 432 1.76 38.19 -48.31
CA ASP A 432 1.88 39.50 -47.65
C ASP A 432 0.71 39.76 -46.67
N ARG A 433 -0.49 39.25 -46.99
CA ARG A 433 -1.65 39.30 -46.08
C ARG A 433 -1.49 38.40 -44.85
N ILE A 434 -0.85 37.24 -44.98
CA ILE A 434 -0.52 36.36 -43.86
C ILE A 434 0.49 37.08 -42.96
N VAL A 435 1.61 37.56 -43.52
CA VAL A 435 2.63 38.33 -42.80
C VAL A 435 2.00 39.48 -42.00
N TRP A 436 1.11 40.26 -42.62
CA TRP A 436 0.45 41.39 -41.96
C TRP A 436 -0.48 40.98 -40.79
N LYS A 437 -1.10 39.79 -40.85
CA LYS A 437 -2.03 39.32 -39.83
C LYS A 437 -1.37 38.58 -38.67
N LEU A 438 -0.10 38.22 -38.77
CA LEU A 438 0.60 37.46 -37.74
C LEU A 438 0.94 38.37 -36.55
N PRO A 439 0.48 38.04 -35.32
CA PRO A 439 0.80 38.77 -34.10
C PRO A 439 2.31 38.99 -33.88
N SER A 440 3.14 38.00 -34.24
CA SER A 440 4.58 38.03 -34.01
C SER A 440 5.39 38.77 -35.10
N GLN A 441 4.74 39.32 -36.13
CA GLN A 441 5.39 40.03 -37.26
C GLN A 441 6.54 39.24 -37.91
N LEU A 442 6.32 37.94 -38.12
CA LEU A 442 7.29 37.04 -38.76
C LEU A 442 7.57 37.44 -40.21
N GLY A 443 8.80 37.17 -40.66
CA GLY A 443 9.26 37.51 -42.00
C GLY A 443 8.63 36.66 -43.10
N ARG A 444 8.68 37.17 -44.34
CA ARG A 444 8.11 36.48 -45.50
C ARG A 444 8.69 35.08 -45.73
N GLU A 445 9.99 34.92 -45.53
CA GLU A 445 10.68 33.63 -45.68
C GLU A 445 10.15 32.59 -44.68
N GLU A 446 9.93 33.00 -43.43
CA GLU A 446 9.39 32.13 -42.36
C GLU A 446 7.95 31.69 -42.67
N VAL A 447 7.14 32.58 -43.25
CA VAL A 447 5.77 32.26 -43.70
C VAL A 447 5.78 31.26 -44.84
N GLU A 448 6.68 31.41 -45.83
CA GLU A 448 6.81 30.47 -46.94
C GLU A 448 7.27 29.08 -46.49
N GLU A 449 8.21 29.01 -45.53
CA GLU A 449 8.63 27.74 -44.92
C GLU A 449 7.48 27.05 -44.17
N HIS A 450 6.69 27.82 -43.42
CA HIS A 450 5.54 27.31 -42.69
C HIS A 450 4.41 26.83 -43.62
N ILE A 451 4.20 27.48 -44.77
CA ILE A 451 3.28 27.00 -45.81
C ILE A 451 3.74 25.64 -46.35
N ARG A 452 5.04 25.49 -46.67
CA ARG A 452 5.61 24.21 -47.15
C ARG A 452 5.46 23.10 -46.11
N TRP A 453 5.72 23.44 -44.84
CA TRP A 453 5.51 22.53 -43.73
C TRP A 453 4.03 22.12 -43.59
N TRP A 454 3.09 23.06 -43.67
CA TRP A 454 1.66 22.80 -43.48
C TRP A 454 1.10 21.80 -44.50
N TYR A 455 1.49 21.90 -45.77
CA TYR A 455 1.09 20.92 -46.80
C TYR A 455 1.66 19.53 -46.49
N ARG A 456 2.96 19.44 -46.16
CA ARG A 456 3.61 18.17 -45.80
C ARG A 456 2.98 17.54 -44.55
N HIS A 457 2.68 18.34 -43.54
CA HIS A 457 2.03 17.90 -42.31
C HIS A 457 0.62 17.37 -42.59
N ASN A 458 -0.15 18.02 -43.48
CA ASN A 458 -1.47 17.55 -43.89
C ASN A 458 -1.42 16.24 -44.69
N GLU A 459 -0.41 16.05 -45.56
CA GLU A 459 -0.18 14.77 -46.25
C GLU A 459 0.15 13.64 -45.25
N LEU A 460 1.05 13.89 -44.30
CA LEU A 460 1.39 12.93 -43.24
C LEU A 460 0.18 12.58 -42.35
N GLU A 461 -0.66 13.55 -42.01
CA GLU A 461 -1.89 13.29 -41.26
C GLU A 461 -2.94 12.55 -42.10
N ALA A 462 -3.00 12.75 -43.42
CA ALA A 462 -3.84 11.95 -44.32
C ALA A 462 -3.35 10.48 -44.40
N ASP A 463 -2.05 10.25 -44.56
CA ASP A 463 -1.44 8.92 -44.58
C ASP A 463 -1.65 8.18 -43.25
N LYS A 464 -1.51 8.89 -42.13
CA LYS A 464 -1.80 8.36 -40.79
C LYS A 464 -3.26 7.96 -40.64
N ARG A 465 -4.21 8.77 -41.14
CA ARG A 465 -5.64 8.42 -41.14
C ARG A 465 -5.92 7.17 -41.98
N ALA A 466 -5.30 7.05 -43.16
CA ALA A 466 -5.43 5.88 -44.01
C ALA A 466 -4.89 4.61 -43.32
N LEU A 467 -3.73 4.69 -42.65
CA LEU A 467 -3.18 3.57 -41.89
C LEU A 467 -4.02 3.19 -40.67
N MET A 468 -4.61 4.18 -39.99
CA MET A 468 -5.54 3.94 -38.87
C MET A 468 -6.81 3.21 -39.33
N GLU A 469 -7.35 3.55 -40.50
CA GLU A 469 -8.50 2.84 -41.07
C GLU A 469 -8.15 1.39 -41.42
N GLN A 470 -7.00 1.17 -42.08
CA GLN A 470 -6.50 -0.18 -42.37
C GLN A 470 -6.26 -1.00 -41.10
N TYR A 471 -5.78 -0.36 -40.02
CA TYR A 471 -5.62 -1.01 -38.72
C TYR A 471 -6.97 -1.44 -38.13
N LYS A 472 -7.98 -0.58 -38.21
CA LYS A 472 -9.34 -0.84 -37.69
C LYS A 472 -10.00 -1.99 -38.44
N GLU A 473 -10.03 -1.94 -39.77
CA GLU A 473 -10.58 -3.01 -40.61
C GLU A 473 -9.91 -4.35 -40.32
N ARG A 474 -8.58 -4.36 -40.19
CA ARG A 474 -7.82 -5.58 -39.94
C ARG A 474 -8.03 -6.13 -38.53
N LYS A 475 -8.14 -5.24 -37.54
CA LYS A 475 -8.41 -5.61 -36.15
C LYS A 475 -9.79 -6.24 -36.00
N ASP A 476 -10.80 -5.72 -36.69
CA ASP A 476 -12.16 -6.27 -36.69
C ASP A 476 -12.19 -7.70 -37.29
N VAL A 477 -11.48 -7.92 -38.40
CA VAL A 477 -11.34 -9.26 -39.01
C VAL A 477 -10.63 -10.24 -38.06
N TRP A 478 -9.57 -9.78 -37.39
CA TRP A 478 -8.84 -10.59 -36.42
C TRP A 478 -9.69 -10.93 -35.19
N GLN A 479 -10.45 -9.97 -34.66
CA GLN A 479 -11.36 -10.17 -33.53
C GLN A 479 -12.49 -11.15 -33.87
N LYS A 480 -13.08 -11.05 -35.07
CA LYS A 480 -14.11 -12.00 -35.54
C LYS A 480 -13.59 -13.43 -35.64
N LYS A 481 -12.38 -13.62 -36.19
CA LYS A 481 -11.74 -14.95 -36.28
C LYS A 481 -11.42 -15.53 -34.90
N ARG A 482 -10.99 -14.69 -33.96
CA ARG A 482 -10.67 -15.10 -32.60
C ARG A 482 -11.93 -15.46 -31.80
N GLY A 483 -13.00 -14.66 -31.90
CA GLY A 483 -14.27 -14.96 -31.26
C GLY A 483 -14.89 -16.28 -31.75
N ALA A 484 -14.77 -16.59 -33.05
CA ALA A 484 -15.22 -17.87 -33.60
C ALA A 484 -14.42 -19.08 -33.07
N ALA A 485 -13.12 -18.91 -32.79
CA ALA A 485 -12.28 -19.96 -32.20
C ALA A 485 -12.57 -20.15 -30.70
N GLU A 486 -12.75 -19.05 -29.95
CA GLU A 486 -13.09 -19.07 -28.52
C GLU A 486 -14.49 -19.68 -28.29
N GLU A 487 -15.47 -19.40 -29.16
CA GLU A 487 -16.81 -20.03 -29.10
C GLU A 487 -16.74 -21.54 -29.38
N ALA A 488 -15.90 -21.98 -30.32
CA ALA A 488 -15.73 -23.41 -30.61
C ALA A 488 -15.11 -24.17 -29.43
N ASP A 489 -14.12 -23.58 -28.76
CA ASP A 489 -13.50 -24.14 -27.55
C ASP A 489 -14.49 -24.18 -26.37
N PHE A 490 -15.29 -23.12 -26.19
CA PHE A 490 -16.33 -23.06 -25.16
C PHE A 490 -17.41 -24.16 -25.34
N GLN A 491 -17.85 -24.37 -26.58
CA GLN A 491 -18.82 -25.43 -26.90
C GLN A 491 -18.22 -26.84 -26.69
N ALA A 492 -16.92 -27.03 -26.91
CA ALA A 492 -16.23 -28.28 -26.64
C ALA A 492 -16.12 -28.57 -25.13
N GLU A 493 -15.79 -27.56 -24.32
CA GLU A 493 -15.75 -27.68 -22.85
C GLU A 493 -17.13 -27.96 -22.25
N ARG A 494 -18.18 -27.29 -22.76
CA ARG A 494 -19.56 -27.53 -22.33
C ARG A 494 -20.00 -28.98 -22.57
N ARG A 495 -19.73 -29.53 -23.76
CA ARG A 495 -19.99 -30.94 -24.08
C ARG A 495 -19.24 -31.90 -23.16
N ALA A 496 -18.00 -31.57 -22.78
CA ALA A 496 -17.23 -32.37 -21.84
C ALA A 496 -17.80 -32.32 -20.41
N ALA A 497 -18.30 -31.16 -19.98
CA ALA A 497 -18.94 -30.98 -18.68
C ALA A 497 -20.29 -31.72 -18.58
N ASP A 498 -21.11 -31.66 -19.63
CA ASP A 498 -22.40 -32.38 -19.68
C ASP A 498 -22.19 -33.91 -19.61
N LYS A 499 -21.15 -34.41 -20.30
CA LYS A 499 -20.77 -35.83 -20.23
C LYS A 499 -20.31 -36.27 -18.83
N ARG A 500 -19.66 -35.38 -18.06
CA ARG A 500 -19.27 -35.64 -16.66
C ARG A 500 -20.48 -35.66 -15.73
N LYS A 501 -21.42 -34.71 -15.88
CA LYS A 501 -22.67 -34.69 -15.10
C LYS A 501 -23.51 -35.95 -15.34
N ALA A 502 -23.66 -36.38 -16.59
CA ALA A 502 -24.37 -37.62 -16.92
C ALA A 502 -23.73 -38.86 -16.27
N ALA A 503 -22.40 -38.93 -16.22
CA ALA A 503 -21.69 -40.02 -15.56
C ALA A 503 -21.88 -40.02 -14.03
N GLU A 504 -21.87 -38.85 -13.39
CA GLU A 504 -22.13 -38.72 -11.95
C GLU A 504 -23.58 -39.10 -11.59
N GLU A 505 -24.54 -38.71 -12.41
CA GLU A 505 -25.96 -39.02 -12.21
C GLU A 505 -26.23 -40.53 -12.38
N ALA A 506 -25.61 -41.17 -13.37
CA ALA A 506 -25.63 -42.63 -13.53
C ALA A 506 -25.05 -43.33 -12.29
N ALA A 507 -23.91 -42.88 -11.77
CA ALA A 507 -23.31 -43.43 -10.56
C ALA A 507 -24.15 -43.19 -9.30
N ARG A 508 -24.95 -42.11 -9.25
CA ARG A 508 -25.91 -41.85 -8.17
C ARG A 508 -27.09 -42.81 -8.24
N LEU A 509 -27.62 -43.07 -9.43
CA LEU A 509 -28.71 -44.03 -9.63
C LEU A 509 -28.30 -45.45 -9.24
N ASP A 510 -27.07 -45.85 -9.59
CA ASP A 510 -26.53 -47.18 -9.29
C ASP A 510 -26.35 -47.39 -7.77
N ARG A 511 -25.85 -46.36 -7.06
CA ARG A 511 -25.81 -46.36 -5.59
C ARG A 511 -27.19 -46.47 -4.95
N LYS A 512 -28.20 -45.82 -5.52
CA LYS A 512 -29.57 -45.91 -5.01
C LYS A 512 -30.15 -47.32 -5.16
N ARG A 513 -29.89 -47.98 -6.30
CA ARG A 513 -30.28 -49.38 -6.54
C ARG A 513 -29.63 -50.34 -5.55
N LEU A 514 -28.34 -50.18 -5.28
CA LEU A 514 -27.61 -50.98 -4.30
C LEU A 514 -28.19 -50.82 -2.87
N ILE A 515 -28.58 -49.60 -2.50
CA ILE A 515 -29.23 -49.34 -1.20
C ILE A 515 -30.61 -50.00 -1.12
N GLU A 516 -31.40 -49.96 -2.20
CA GLU A 516 -32.70 -50.62 -2.25
C GLU A 516 -32.58 -52.15 -2.18
N GLN A 517 -31.62 -52.75 -2.88
CA GLN A 517 -31.31 -54.18 -2.77
C GLN A 517 -30.93 -54.56 -1.33
N TRP A 518 -30.04 -53.79 -0.70
CA TRP A 518 -29.66 -54.02 0.69
C TRP A 518 -30.84 -53.90 1.67
N LYS A 519 -31.74 -52.93 1.47
CA LYS A 519 -32.95 -52.81 2.29
C LYS A 519 -33.86 -54.02 2.16
N LYS A 520 -34.03 -54.53 0.94
CA LYS A 520 -34.84 -55.72 0.66
C LYS A 520 -34.23 -56.97 1.29
N GLU A 521 -32.91 -57.16 1.16
CA GLU A 521 -32.19 -58.25 1.83
C GLU A 521 -32.32 -58.17 3.37
N LYS A 522 -32.31 -56.96 3.91
CA LYS A 522 -32.46 -56.72 5.35
C LYS A 522 -33.88 -57.04 5.84
N GLU A 523 -34.91 -56.65 5.10
CA GLU A 523 -36.31 -57.00 5.41
C GLU A 523 -36.53 -58.52 5.30
N GLU A 524 -36.01 -59.16 4.25
CA GLU A 524 -36.08 -60.61 4.10
C GLU A 524 -35.37 -61.36 5.23
N ALA A 525 -34.22 -60.84 5.70
CA ALA A 525 -33.53 -61.38 6.87
C ALA A 525 -34.33 -61.20 8.17
N GLN A 526 -35.00 -60.06 8.33
CA GLN A 526 -35.81 -59.75 9.52
C GLN A 526 -37.09 -60.58 9.58
N VAL A 527 -37.72 -60.86 8.42
CA VAL A 527 -38.85 -61.78 8.30
C VAL A 527 -38.42 -63.22 8.58
N ARG A 528 -37.23 -63.66 8.11
CA ARG A 528 -36.67 -64.98 8.47
C ARG A 528 -36.39 -65.11 9.96
N GLU A 529 -35.92 -64.05 10.60
CA GLU A 529 -35.65 -64.03 12.04
C GLU A 529 -36.95 -64.08 12.87
N GLN A 530 -38.00 -63.39 12.43
CA GLN A 530 -39.33 -63.46 13.06
C GLN A 530 -40.02 -64.81 12.85
N ALA A 531 -39.86 -65.43 11.68
CA ALA A 531 -40.35 -66.78 11.42
C ALA A 531 -39.62 -67.84 12.26
N ALA A 532 -38.31 -67.66 12.51
CA ALA A 532 -37.52 -68.53 13.39
C ALA A 532 -37.84 -68.32 14.89
N ALA A 533 -38.43 -67.19 15.27
CA ALA A 533 -38.86 -66.90 16.64
C ALA A 533 -40.25 -67.46 16.99
N ALA A 534 -41.04 -67.88 16.00
CA ALA A 534 -42.38 -68.45 16.20
C ALA A 534 -42.37 -69.96 16.48
N ASP A 535 -41.22 -70.63 16.35
CA ASP A 535 -41.09 -72.06 16.59
C ASP A 535 -39.90 -72.36 17.51
N ARG A 536 -40.14 -72.31 18.84
CA ARG A 536 -39.32 -73.05 19.81
C ARG A 536 -39.97 -73.21 21.20
N PRO A 537 -39.96 -74.43 21.77
CA PRO A 537 -40.50 -74.72 23.09
C PRO A 537 -39.53 -74.41 24.24
N THR A 538 -40.10 -74.47 25.44
CA THR A 538 -39.63 -74.03 26.77
C THR A 538 -38.32 -74.63 27.30
N THR A 539 -37.47 -73.73 27.79
CA THR A 539 -36.59 -73.77 28.99
C THR A 539 -35.87 -75.08 29.35
N ALA A 540 -34.60 -75.19 28.91
CA ALA A 540 -33.48 -75.76 29.68
C ALA A 540 -32.08 -75.58 29.06
N ASP A 541 -31.94 -75.29 27.75
CA ASP A 541 -30.61 -75.29 27.06
C ASP A 541 -29.96 -73.91 26.79
N VAL A 542 -30.51 -72.83 27.37
CA VAL A 542 -30.18 -71.45 26.96
C VAL A 542 -28.81 -70.94 27.45
N THR A 543 -28.13 -71.63 28.36
CA THR A 543 -26.88 -71.12 28.95
C THR A 543 -25.62 -71.42 28.13
N GLN A 544 -25.55 -72.50 27.35
CA GLN A 544 -24.34 -72.82 26.56
C GLN A 544 -24.28 -72.07 25.22
N ALA A 545 -25.40 -71.97 24.50
CA ALA A 545 -25.47 -71.36 23.17
C ALA A 545 -25.26 -69.82 23.19
N GLU A 546 -25.73 -69.17 24.26
CA GLU A 546 -25.57 -67.73 24.49
C GLU A 546 -24.09 -67.36 24.74
N ILE A 547 -23.36 -68.23 25.44
CA ILE A 547 -21.92 -68.08 25.72
C ILE A 547 -21.10 -68.22 24.43
N GLU A 548 -21.41 -69.20 23.58
CA GLU A 548 -20.72 -69.36 22.29
C GLU A 548 -20.99 -68.20 21.32
N ARG A 549 -22.23 -67.69 21.30
CA ARG A 549 -22.60 -66.52 20.49
C ARG A 549 -21.84 -65.27 20.92
N ARG A 550 -21.70 -65.04 22.24
CA ARG A 550 -20.87 -63.93 22.78
C ARG A 550 -19.39 -64.09 22.44
N ARG A 551 -18.86 -65.32 22.43
CA ARG A 551 -17.47 -65.62 22.06
C ARG A 551 -17.20 -65.36 20.57
N ARG A 552 -18.11 -65.80 19.68
CA ARG A 552 -18.04 -65.52 18.23
C ARG A 552 -18.15 -64.03 17.91
N ASN A 553 -19.03 -63.29 18.59
CA ASN A 553 -19.15 -61.85 18.39
C ASN A 553 -17.90 -61.08 18.88
N ARG A 554 -17.27 -61.50 19.99
CA ARG A 554 -16.00 -60.91 20.42
C ARG A 554 -14.89 -61.14 19.39
N GLN A 555 -14.78 -62.34 18.81
CA GLN A 555 -13.77 -62.63 17.78
C GLN A 555 -13.97 -61.78 16.52
N ARG A 556 -15.21 -61.54 16.08
CA ARG A 556 -15.50 -60.65 14.93
C ARG A 556 -15.13 -59.19 15.20
N ILE A 557 -15.36 -58.69 16.40
CA ILE A 557 -14.99 -57.30 16.77
C ILE A 557 -13.48 -57.12 16.81
N VAL A 558 -12.74 -58.12 17.28
CA VAL A 558 -11.27 -58.10 17.29
C VAL A 558 -10.73 -58.13 15.85
N ALA A 559 -11.22 -59.05 15.01
CA ALA A 559 -10.81 -59.14 13.60
C ALA A 559 -11.07 -57.83 12.83
N TYR A 560 -12.22 -57.18 13.06
CA TYR A 560 -12.54 -55.89 12.46
C TYR A 560 -11.60 -54.76 12.92
N ARG A 561 -11.22 -54.74 14.21
CA ARG A 561 -10.26 -53.75 14.74
C ARG A 561 -8.87 -53.95 14.17
N GLU A 562 -8.43 -55.19 14.01
CA GLU A 562 -7.13 -55.52 13.39
C GLU A 562 -7.09 -55.13 11.90
N GLU A 563 -8.16 -55.39 11.14
CA GLU A 563 -8.22 -54.98 9.73
C GLU A 563 -8.21 -53.45 9.56
N LYS A 564 -8.92 -52.73 10.45
CA LYS A 564 -8.91 -51.26 10.45
C LYS A 564 -7.52 -50.70 10.74
N LEU A 565 -6.81 -51.24 11.73
CA LEU A 565 -5.44 -50.85 12.05
C LEU A 565 -4.49 -51.11 10.88
N ARG A 566 -4.65 -52.24 10.18
CA ARG A 566 -3.83 -52.58 9.00
C ARG A 566 -4.01 -51.57 7.87
N ARG A 567 -5.25 -51.13 7.59
CA ARG A 567 -5.53 -50.09 6.58
C ARG A 567 -4.93 -48.74 6.98
N GLU A 568 -5.05 -48.36 8.25
CA GLU A 568 -4.45 -47.10 8.74
C GLU A 568 -2.91 -47.12 8.65
N GLU A 569 -2.26 -48.27 8.85
CA GLU A 569 -0.81 -48.42 8.65
C GLU A 569 -0.39 -48.36 7.17
N GLU A 570 -1.18 -48.96 6.27
CA GLU A 570 -0.96 -48.89 4.82
C GLU A 570 -1.05 -47.44 4.32
N ASP A 571 -2.06 -46.69 4.76
CA ASP A 571 -2.21 -45.26 4.44
C ASP A 571 -1.05 -44.42 5.00
N ARG A 572 -0.59 -44.71 6.22
CA ARG A 572 0.59 -44.05 6.80
C ARG A 572 1.86 -44.34 6.01
N LYS A 573 2.05 -45.56 5.51
CA LYS A 573 3.20 -45.91 4.64
C LYS A 573 3.12 -45.17 3.30
N LEU A 574 1.95 -45.11 2.67
CA LEU A 574 1.74 -44.40 1.42
C LEU A 574 1.99 -42.89 1.58
N ASN A 575 1.55 -42.30 2.69
CA ASN A 575 1.75 -40.89 2.96
C ASN A 575 3.23 -40.55 3.22
N ARG A 576 3.97 -41.42 3.94
CA ARG A 576 5.44 -41.28 4.09
C ARG A 576 6.18 -41.36 2.76
N GLN A 577 5.75 -42.22 1.84
CA GLN A 577 6.33 -42.30 0.50
C GLN A 577 6.07 -41.03 -0.32
N ARG A 578 4.84 -40.49 -0.27
CA ARG A 578 4.50 -39.21 -0.93
C ARG A 578 5.31 -38.04 -0.38
N GLU A 579 5.47 -37.96 0.95
CA GLU A 579 6.32 -36.94 1.56
C GLU A 579 7.79 -37.06 1.18
N ALA A 580 8.33 -38.28 1.09
CA ALA A 580 9.72 -38.49 0.70
C ALA A 580 9.98 -38.00 -0.74
N VAL A 581 9.05 -38.27 -1.66
CA VAL A 581 9.10 -37.76 -3.05
C VAL A 581 9.02 -36.22 -3.06
N ALA A 582 8.10 -35.64 -2.29
CA ALA A 582 7.95 -34.19 -2.19
C ALA A 582 9.21 -33.52 -1.60
N ARG A 583 9.87 -34.12 -0.61
CA ARG A 583 11.14 -33.61 -0.04
C ARG A 583 12.27 -33.64 -1.08
N ARG A 584 12.33 -34.68 -1.92
CA ARG A 584 13.33 -34.80 -2.99
C ARG A 584 13.14 -33.74 -4.08
N CYS A 585 11.90 -33.45 -4.46
CA CYS A 585 11.58 -32.36 -5.39
C CYS A 585 11.97 -30.99 -4.80
N ARG A 586 11.63 -30.73 -3.53
CA ARG A 586 11.98 -29.45 -2.86
C ARG A 586 13.48 -29.24 -2.73
N SER A 587 14.28 -30.30 -2.53
CA SER A 587 15.74 -30.16 -2.42
C SER A 587 16.41 -29.81 -3.75
N MET A 588 15.91 -30.34 -4.88
CA MET A 588 16.37 -29.98 -6.23
C MET A 588 15.95 -28.57 -6.65
N GLU A 589 14.81 -28.07 -6.16
CA GLU A 589 14.38 -26.70 -6.40
C GLU A 589 15.16 -25.69 -5.55
N ARG A 590 15.51 -26.06 -4.31
CA ARG A 590 16.28 -25.23 -3.39
C ARG A 590 17.67 -24.88 -3.92
N THR A 591 18.39 -25.84 -4.48
CA THR A 591 19.72 -25.60 -5.09
C THR A 591 19.64 -24.68 -6.31
N LYS A 592 18.61 -24.82 -7.15
CA LYS A 592 18.36 -23.90 -8.28
C LYS A 592 17.99 -22.49 -7.82
N PHE A 593 17.28 -22.37 -6.69
CA PHE A 593 16.88 -21.09 -6.12
C PHE A 593 18.05 -20.36 -5.45
N GLU A 594 18.91 -21.10 -4.73
CA GLU A 594 20.13 -20.58 -4.11
C GLU A 594 21.11 -20.04 -5.17
N GLN A 595 21.25 -20.72 -6.31
CA GLN A 595 22.06 -20.25 -7.44
C GLN A 595 21.53 -18.94 -8.06
N ARG A 596 20.21 -18.83 -8.26
CA ARG A 596 19.58 -17.61 -8.76
C ARG A 596 19.69 -16.44 -7.77
N ASN A 597 19.48 -16.69 -6.48
CA ASN A 597 19.61 -15.65 -5.45
C ASN A 597 21.06 -15.15 -5.36
N ALA A 598 22.06 -16.02 -5.44
CA ALA A 598 23.47 -15.62 -5.47
C ALA A 598 23.81 -14.74 -6.69
N GLU A 599 23.13 -14.93 -7.82
CA GLU A 599 23.31 -14.11 -9.01
C GLU A 599 22.60 -12.75 -8.91
N VAL A 600 21.39 -12.72 -8.34
CA VAL A 600 20.67 -11.46 -8.06
C VAL A 600 21.42 -10.60 -7.06
N ILE A 601 21.96 -11.20 -5.99
CA ILE A 601 22.79 -10.51 -5.00
C ILE A 601 24.03 -9.92 -5.68
N ARG A 602 24.74 -10.69 -6.51
CA ARG A 602 25.90 -10.18 -7.28
C ARG A 602 25.53 -9.00 -8.18
N ARG A 603 24.36 -9.03 -8.81
CA ARG A 603 23.88 -7.94 -9.67
C ARG A 603 23.50 -6.68 -8.86
N MET A 604 22.84 -6.85 -7.71
CA MET A 604 22.52 -5.75 -6.79
C MET A 604 23.77 -5.10 -6.22
N THR A 605 24.76 -5.87 -5.77
CA THR A 605 26.03 -5.34 -5.26
C THR A 605 26.76 -4.52 -6.34
N ARG A 606 26.68 -4.94 -7.61
CA ARG A 606 27.25 -4.21 -8.75
C ARG A 606 26.53 -2.88 -9.04
N VAL A 607 25.20 -2.87 -8.94
CA VAL A 607 24.41 -1.63 -9.12
C VAL A 607 24.63 -0.67 -7.94
N ARG A 608 24.75 -1.21 -6.72
CA ARG A 608 25.02 -0.43 -5.51
C ARG A 608 26.40 0.22 -5.55
N SER A 609 27.44 -0.52 -5.95
CA SER A 609 28.79 0.05 -6.13
C SER A 609 28.84 1.07 -7.27
N GLN A 610 28.09 0.89 -8.36
CA GLN A 610 27.95 1.90 -9.41
C GLN A 610 27.25 3.17 -8.92
N ARG A 611 26.22 3.04 -8.06
CA ARG A 611 25.56 4.17 -7.41
C ARG A 611 26.50 4.91 -6.46
N GLU A 612 27.23 4.22 -5.60
CA GLU A 612 28.23 4.84 -4.72
C GLU A 612 29.29 5.61 -5.52
N VAL A 613 29.78 5.05 -6.63
CA VAL A 613 30.74 5.75 -7.50
C VAL A 613 30.11 6.99 -8.16
N MET A 614 28.83 6.95 -8.52
CA MET A 614 28.10 8.10 -9.07
C MET A 614 27.84 9.15 -8.00
N GLU A 615 27.52 8.74 -6.77
CA GLU A 615 27.26 9.57 -5.61
C GLU A 615 28.54 10.31 -5.16
N ILE A 616 29.67 9.61 -5.13
CA ILE A 616 30.99 10.23 -4.91
C ILE A 616 31.33 11.23 -6.03
N LYS A 617 30.93 10.96 -7.28
CA LYS A 617 31.12 11.91 -8.40
C LYS A 617 30.21 13.14 -8.28
N THR A 618 28.97 12.98 -7.84
CA THR A 618 28.04 14.09 -7.59
C THR A 618 28.50 14.91 -6.39
N GLU A 619 28.89 14.29 -5.28
CA GLU A 619 29.47 14.99 -4.12
C GLU A 619 30.74 15.75 -4.50
N ARG A 620 31.61 15.20 -5.36
CA ARG A 620 32.78 15.94 -5.87
C ARG A 620 32.37 17.13 -6.73
N LYS A 621 31.33 17.01 -7.55
CA LYS A 621 30.79 18.13 -8.34
C LYS A 621 30.17 19.18 -7.42
N GLU A 622 29.39 18.78 -6.42
CA GLU A 622 28.77 19.66 -5.44
C GLU A 622 29.81 20.36 -4.58
N ARG A 623 30.86 19.66 -4.12
CA ARG A 623 32.00 20.29 -3.44
C ARG A 623 32.73 21.28 -4.35
N LYS A 624 32.87 20.97 -5.64
CA LYS A 624 33.48 21.89 -6.62
C LYS A 624 32.58 23.11 -6.87
N VAL A 625 31.26 22.92 -6.96
CA VAL A 625 30.27 23.99 -7.09
C VAL A 625 30.22 24.82 -5.82
N ALA A 626 30.25 24.21 -4.63
CA ALA A 626 30.31 24.89 -3.34
C ALA A 626 31.63 25.63 -3.13
N TRP A 627 32.75 25.10 -3.63
CA TRP A 627 34.04 25.79 -3.63
C TRP A 627 34.03 27.00 -4.58
N ILE A 628 33.46 26.86 -5.78
CA ILE A 628 33.24 27.98 -6.71
C ILE A 628 32.28 29.01 -6.09
N ALA A 629 31.19 28.54 -5.47
CA ALA A 629 30.22 29.38 -4.78
C ALA A 629 30.85 30.09 -3.59
N ALA A 630 31.74 29.45 -2.82
CA ALA A 630 32.49 30.06 -1.73
C ALA A 630 33.51 31.09 -2.22
N GLN A 631 34.11 30.90 -3.40
CA GLN A 631 34.89 31.95 -4.06
C GLN A 631 34.03 33.12 -4.52
N LEU A 632 32.80 32.88 -4.97
CA LEU A 632 31.84 33.90 -5.39
C LEU A 632 31.08 34.54 -4.21
N SER A 633 31.01 33.85 -3.06
CA SER A 633 30.31 34.24 -1.83
C SER A 633 31.28 34.64 -0.71
N ALA A 634 32.57 34.80 -1.01
CA ALA A 634 33.42 35.65 -0.20
C ALA A 634 32.70 37.01 -0.14
N PRO A 635 32.39 37.54 1.06
CA PRO A 635 31.56 38.72 1.21
C PRO A 635 32.19 39.83 0.38
N TYR A 636 31.53 40.15 -0.73
CA TYR A 636 31.71 41.40 -1.43
C TYR A 636 31.20 42.43 -0.42
N ASP A 637 32.12 42.93 0.41
CA ASP A 637 31.85 44.06 1.27
C ASP A 637 31.24 45.12 0.36
N SER A 638 29.96 45.38 0.57
CA SER A 638 29.29 46.52 0.01
C SER A 638 30.04 47.72 0.55
N VAL A 639 31.05 48.19 -0.20
CA VAL A 639 31.73 49.45 0.06
C VAL A 639 30.72 50.55 -0.23
N VAL A 640 29.80 50.75 0.70
CA VAL A 640 29.07 52.01 0.85
C VAL A 640 30.05 52.99 1.50
N SER A 641 31.04 53.43 0.72
CA SER A 641 31.80 54.66 0.98
C SER A 641 32.69 55.13 -0.18
N ARG A 642 32.95 54.35 -1.24
CA ARG A 642 33.85 54.80 -2.34
C ARG A 642 33.27 55.85 -3.29
N LEU A 643 31.97 56.17 -3.19
CA LEU A 643 31.40 57.33 -3.90
C LEU A 643 31.60 58.65 -3.14
N TYR A 644 32.02 58.62 -1.87
CA TYR A 644 32.29 59.81 -1.05
C TYR A 644 33.68 59.81 -0.39
N GLU A 645 34.49 58.77 -0.58
CA GLU A 645 35.90 58.76 -0.17
C GLU A 645 36.78 59.41 -1.23
N THR A 646 37.35 60.57 -0.90
CA THR A 646 38.34 61.25 -1.72
C THR A 646 39.56 60.36 -1.94
N THR A 647 39.85 60.07 -3.22
CA THR A 647 41.00 59.24 -3.60
C THR A 647 42.32 59.87 -3.14
N ALA A 648 43.35 59.06 -2.88
CA ALA A 648 44.67 59.55 -2.43
C ALA A 648 45.29 60.59 -3.39
N SER A 649 44.99 60.49 -4.69
CA SER A 649 45.35 61.49 -5.70
C SER A 649 44.62 62.83 -5.48
N GLN A 650 43.33 62.80 -5.14
CA GLN A 650 42.54 63.99 -4.85
C GLN A 650 42.92 64.62 -3.50
N LYS A 651 43.18 63.82 -2.46
CA LYS A 651 43.75 64.30 -1.19
C LYS A 651 45.14 64.92 -1.39
N GLY A 652 45.94 64.35 -2.28
CA GLY A 652 47.24 64.91 -2.68
C GLY A 652 47.08 66.26 -3.39
N ARG A 653 46.13 66.38 -4.33
CA ARG A 653 45.85 67.64 -5.03
C ARG A 653 45.26 68.72 -4.13
N VAL A 654 44.40 68.36 -3.18
CA VAL A 654 43.85 69.30 -2.19
C VAL A 654 44.94 69.78 -1.24
N LYS A 655 45.80 68.88 -0.71
CA LYS A 655 46.95 69.28 0.10
C LYS A 655 47.94 70.17 -0.66
N ALA A 656 48.22 69.85 -1.93
CA ALA A 656 49.09 70.68 -2.75
C ALA A 656 48.50 72.09 -2.95
N ARG A 657 47.17 72.18 -3.14
CA ARG A 657 46.46 73.45 -3.29
C ARG A 657 46.40 74.25 -1.99
N GLU A 658 46.23 73.60 -0.85
CA GLU A 658 46.29 74.25 0.48
C GLU A 658 47.70 74.76 0.81
N VAL A 659 48.75 74.06 0.35
CA VAL A 659 50.13 74.53 0.48
C VAL A 659 50.39 75.70 -0.45
N GLU A 660 49.95 75.66 -1.71
CA GLU A 660 50.04 76.80 -2.63
C GLU A 660 49.25 78.01 -2.13
N GLU A 661 48.05 77.82 -1.58
CA GLU A 661 47.23 78.90 -1.01
C GLU A 661 47.88 79.51 0.24
N LYS A 662 48.50 78.70 1.11
CA LYS A 662 49.29 79.21 2.24
C LYS A 662 50.55 79.94 1.81
N GLU A 663 51.27 79.44 0.81
CA GLU A 663 52.44 80.12 0.26
C GLU A 663 52.05 81.44 -0.43
N GLN A 664 50.88 81.49 -1.08
CA GLN A 664 50.32 82.72 -1.66
C GLN A 664 49.85 83.71 -0.59
N GLU A 665 49.21 83.24 0.49
CA GLU A 665 48.85 84.08 1.64
C GLU A 665 50.09 84.61 2.36
N GLU A 666 51.12 83.80 2.59
CA GLU A 666 52.40 84.26 3.17
C GLU A 666 53.14 85.23 2.24
N LEU A 667 53.04 85.07 0.91
CA LEU A 667 53.58 86.03 -0.06
C LEU A 667 52.80 87.36 -0.04
N LEU A 668 51.47 87.30 0.03
CA LEU A 668 50.60 88.48 0.14
C LEU A 668 50.77 89.20 1.49
N GLU A 669 51.04 88.46 2.57
CA GLU A 669 51.31 89.02 3.89
C GLU A 669 52.71 89.66 3.93
N ARG A 670 53.72 89.04 3.28
CA ARG A 670 55.05 89.66 3.08
C ARG A 670 55.05 90.86 2.14
N GLU A 671 54.15 90.91 1.16
CA GLU A 671 53.95 92.10 0.31
C GLU A 671 53.20 93.21 1.05
N ARG A 672 52.28 92.87 1.96
CA ARG A 672 51.63 93.83 2.88
C ARG A 672 52.55 94.38 3.96
N GLU A 673 53.55 93.62 4.40
CA GLU A 673 54.59 94.10 5.33
C GLU A 673 55.71 94.92 4.63
N LYS A 674 55.77 94.89 3.29
CA LYS A 674 56.72 95.67 2.47
C LYS A 674 56.11 96.88 1.77
N SER A 675 54.79 97.06 1.83
CA SER A 675 54.05 98.28 1.48
C SER A 675 53.71 99.08 2.72
#